data_AF-A0A521AH92-F1
#
_entry.id   AF-A0A521AH92-F1
#
_cell.length_a   1.000
_cell.length_b   1.000
_cell.length_c   1.000
_cell.angle_alpha   90.00
_cell.angle_beta   90.00
_cell.angle_gamma   90.00
#
_symmetry.space_group_name_H-M   'P 1'
#
loop_
_entity.id
_entity.type
_entity.pdbx_description
1 polymer ?
#
loop_
_entity_poly.entity_id
_entity_poly.type
_entity_poly.pdbx_seq_one_letter_code
_entity_poly.pdbx_strand_id
1 'polypeptide(L)'
;MGSLLHAQDLDLPVDTLQQEREGQQGARSQQGSGTAPTPEQEGQINFQSSDSLVFVFDTSRTATLYGSASVAHSAGQLKAGKVSLNLDSNIVSADTQTPEDTLSKPVLTRENNQVRSNRIDFNYKTEKGRFEVARISIQDGNVTGTRVKKTAPHVVFLEDAIYSTCNLDHPHYYIKADRMKVVDEEKVFFEKARLYILDIPYPLVFPFGYLPGKFDRQQSGLLEPTYAFQNKQTRGIGLQNLGWFQYFNDYITAQASMDIFTSGSYFVDAQTNYRLRDKFDGSIQLGYSKERRGLEPTDPSFSTNVQKRLAVSHQQDFSPYASFNANINLRTADYYQQNSYDVNDRAETSTSSNINYRYRHPENLYNFNISVRQNQNFKTNVTRLSGPDMNFSLKRFSPFENEQTTSQDQKWYENVSVSYQNTFDSEFNYSPVRRDSARYNWFEALINPSKYKAATGDSDHYQYGFRQQADVSLGQILNSRFLNLSANANYNEYWFPTSTRKSFVPDSNEVVDRSVRGFTTARDFSTGLSFSTTVYGLMNAKVGKIQSFRHTLRPSLSLSYRPDFSSDFWGFYRTVQTDSTGRTQRYSIFENEVFNGPGRGEQRALGFSLNNTFEAKQVKRDSTGEKQENVIRLIDQLSLSSSYNFAADSLKLADLNTSFSARIVDGMSIRASANFNFYDRDESGNKIDRYLLTTSGKPFEMTRFSASTSYSFEWGSGGLRTNNRKPHFPENYDPLNQRLFHPVDPHFNTQPVQEFNSPFSFSVNFSYRWNLNPRGNNRTSATINANNINLKLTPRWDFRTQIGYDFVRQELTPSQFSLNRSMHDWNLSYTMNPFGEFQYYFFSLRINAGRLQGIIQKLPILNNLERSSSPTGRAPRGF
;
A
#
# COMPACT_ATOMS: atom_id res chain seq x y z
N MET A 1 -36.76 -16.93 -26.60
CA MET A 1 -37.61 -16.02 -27.39
C MET A 1 -36.83 -14.72 -27.50
N GLY A 2 -36.02 -14.52 -28.55
CA GLY A 2 -36.42 -13.87 -29.82
C GLY A 2 -36.35 -12.34 -29.65
N SER A 3 -35.23 -11.67 -29.98
CA SER A 3 -34.93 -10.99 -31.28
C SER A 3 -35.98 -9.91 -31.63
N LEU A 4 -35.71 -8.65 -32.00
CA LEU A 4 -34.61 -7.96 -32.70
C LEU A 4 -34.93 -6.43 -32.76
N LEU A 5 -33.98 -5.62 -33.27
CA LEU A 5 -34.05 -4.21 -33.77
C LEU A 5 -33.81 -3.10 -32.70
N HIS A 6 -33.09 -1.99 -32.90
CA HIS A 6 -32.35 -1.39 -34.02
C HIS A 6 -31.36 -0.32 -33.49
N ALA A 7 -30.37 0.05 -34.31
CA ALA A 7 -29.29 1.01 -34.04
C ALA A 7 -29.72 2.50 -34.07
N GLN A 8 -28.97 3.37 -33.38
CA GLN A 8 -28.44 4.65 -33.92
C GLN A 8 -27.56 5.40 -32.90
N ASP A 9 -26.34 5.70 -33.34
CA ASP A 9 -25.42 6.71 -32.79
C ASP A 9 -26.03 8.12 -32.87
N LEU A 10 -25.76 8.97 -31.88
CA LEU A 10 -25.84 10.43 -32.01
C LEU A 10 -24.95 11.10 -30.96
N ASP A 11 -23.76 11.50 -31.41
CA ASP A 11 -22.88 12.48 -30.79
C ASP A 11 -23.56 13.85 -30.75
N LEU A 12 -23.44 14.54 -29.60
CA LEU A 12 -23.90 15.92 -29.41
C LEU A 12 -22.77 16.90 -29.73
N PRO A 13 -23.01 17.96 -30.52
CA PRO A 13 -22.00 18.95 -30.87
C PRO A 13 -21.90 20.04 -29.80
N VAL A 14 -20.66 20.45 -29.46
CA VAL A 14 -20.40 21.67 -28.68
C VAL A 14 -20.08 22.80 -29.64
N ASP A 15 -21.00 23.77 -29.63
CA ASP A 15 -21.05 24.98 -30.41
C ASP A 15 -19.95 25.98 -29.97
N THR A 16 -19.11 26.42 -30.91
CA THR A 16 -18.15 27.52 -30.72
C THR A 16 -18.61 28.74 -31.52
N LEU A 17 -19.24 29.69 -30.83
CA LEU A 17 -19.49 31.04 -31.32
C LEU A 17 -19.10 32.04 -30.23
N GLN A 18 -17.97 32.73 -30.41
CA GLN A 18 -17.75 34.10 -29.92
C GLN A 18 -16.39 34.62 -30.42
N GLN A 19 -16.40 35.34 -31.53
CA GLN A 19 -15.39 36.35 -31.84
C GLN A 19 -16.03 37.39 -32.75
N GLU A 20 -16.30 38.57 -32.21
CA GLU A 20 -16.29 39.82 -32.99
C GLU A 20 -16.25 41.05 -32.08
N ARG A 21 -15.36 41.99 -32.46
CA ARG A 21 -15.17 43.39 -32.04
C ARG A 21 -13.97 43.67 -31.12
N GLU A 22 -12.91 44.23 -31.69
CA GLU A 22 -12.65 45.69 -31.68
C GLU A 22 -11.33 46.05 -32.40
N GLY A 23 -11.35 47.16 -33.16
CA GLY A 23 -10.23 48.11 -33.21
C GLY A 23 -9.19 48.03 -34.33
N GLN A 24 -9.45 48.70 -35.46
CA GLN A 24 -8.42 49.18 -36.39
C GLN A 24 -7.66 50.38 -35.79
N GLN A 25 -6.31 50.41 -35.88
CA GLN A 25 -5.53 51.55 -36.38
C GLN A 25 -4.02 51.23 -36.52
N GLY A 26 -3.57 51.26 -37.79
CA GLY A 26 -2.25 51.60 -38.36
C GLY A 26 -0.93 51.39 -37.60
N ALA A 27 0.01 50.62 -38.18
CA ALA A 27 1.11 51.15 -39.00
C ALA A 27 2.12 50.05 -39.39
N ARG A 28 2.62 50.13 -40.63
CA ARG A 28 3.59 49.25 -41.30
C ARG A 28 4.83 48.91 -40.45
N SER A 29 5.14 47.62 -40.37
CA SER A 29 6.47 47.09 -40.67
C SER A 29 6.35 45.61 -41.11
N GLN A 30 6.42 45.38 -42.43
CA GLN A 30 6.58 44.04 -42.99
C GLN A 30 8.05 43.65 -42.87
N GLN A 31 8.36 42.67 -42.02
CA GLN A 31 9.49 41.77 -42.23
C GLN A 31 8.91 40.37 -42.32
N GLY A 32 8.81 39.87 -43.56
CA GLY A 32 8.18 38.60 -43.87
C GLY A 32 9.04 37.42 -43.43
N SER A 33 8.47 36.58 -42.57
CA SER A 33 8.91 35.19 -42.41
C SER A 33 8.35 34.35 -43.57
N GLY A 34 9.16 34.16 -44.61
CA GLY A 34 8.78 33.45 -45.83
C GLY A 34 8.49 31.97 -45.60
N THR A 35 7.20 31.60 -45.60
CA THR A 35 6.76 30.21 -45.69
C THR A 35 5.86 30.08 -46.92
N ALA A 36 6.20 29.17 -47.84
CA ALA A 36 5.39 28.94 -49.04
C ALA A 36 3.97 28.50 -48.63
N PRO A 37 2.91 29.04 -49.27
CA PRO A 37 1.53 28.69 -48.94
C PRO A 37 1.27 27.20 -49.14
N THR A 38 0.33 26.64 -48.38
CA THR A 38 -0.08 25.23 -48.51
C THR A 38 -0.69 24.98 -49.89
N PRO A 39 -0.41 23.85 -50.56
CA PRO A 39 -1.02 23.53 -51.86
C PRO A 39 -2.56 23.44 -51.75
N GLU A 40 -3.27 24.03 -52.71
CA GLU A 40 -4.74 24.01 -52.79
C GLU A 40 -5.25 22.90 -53.73
N GLN A 41 -4.39 22.40 -54.62
CA GLN A 41 -4.69 21.32 -55.56
C GLN A 41 -3.74 20.12 -55.40
N GLU A 42 -4.23 18.92 -55.70
CA GLU A 42 -3.43 17.70 -55.68
C GLU A 42 -2.31 17.77 -56.74
N GLY A 43 -1.05 17.64 -56.31
CA GLY A 43 0.13 17.77 -57.17
C GLY A 43 0.67 19.19 -57.36
N GLN A 44 0.05 20.22 -56.75
CA GLN A 44 0.56 21.59 -56.77
C GLN A 44 1.82 21.73 -55.92
N ILE A 45 2.84 22.38 -56.47
CA ILE A 45 4.10 22.71 -55.78
C ILE A 45 4.14 24.22 -55.57
N ASN A 46 4.09 24.64 -54.32
CA ASN A 46 4.24 26.04 -53.93
C ASN A 46 5.67 26.28 -53.47
N PHE A 47 6.33 27.31 -53.98
CA PHE A 47 7.70 27.62 -53.60
C PHE A 47 7.90 29.11 -53.34
N GLN A 48 8.81 29.44 -52.43
CA GLN A 48 9.17 30.80 -52.05
C GLN A 48 10.68 30.88 -51.83
N SER A 49 11.30 31.99 -52.23
CA SER A 49 12.71 32.30 -52.01
C SER A 49 12.83 33.74 -51.51
N SER A 50 13.83 34.01 -50.66
CA SER A 50 14.08 35.39 -50.18
C SER A 50 15.11 36.15 -51.01
N ASP A 51 15.98 35.46 -51.75
CA ASP A 51 17.06 36.08 -52.53
C ASP A 51 16.82 35.95 -54.04
N SER A 52 17.00 34.76 -54.62
CA SER A 52 16.89 34.57 -56.06
C SER A 52 16.29 33.23 -56.45
N LEU A 53 15.69 33.18 -57.65
CA LEU A 53 15.10 31.99 -58.26
C LEU A 53 15.65 31.85 -59.68
N VAL A 54 16.34 30.75 -59.94
CA VAL A 54 16.95 30.47 -61.25
C VAL A 54 16.27 29.27 -61.86
N PHE A 55 15.63 29.46 -63.02
CA PHE A 55 15.12 28.36 -63.83
C PHE A 55 16.10 28.05 -64.96
N VAL A 56 16.39 26.77 -65.12
CA VAL A 56 17.03 26.21 -66.31
C VAL A 56 15.96 25.37 -67.00
N PHE A 57 15.76 25.57 -68.30
CA PHE A 57 14.80 24.83 -69.12
C PHE A 57 15.44 24.13 -70.33
N ASP A 58 16.62 24.58 -70.78
CA ASP A 58 17.22 24.14 -72.05
C ASP A 58 17.80 22.72 -72.01
N THR A 59 18.20 22.22 -70.84
CA THR A 59 18.83 20.89 -70.67
C THR A 59 18.13 20.01 -69.63
N SER A 60 17.46 20.61 -68.65
CA SER A 60 16.61 19.94 -67.65
C SER A 60 15.68 20.97 -67.05
N ARG A 61 14.45 20.61 -66.70
CA ARG A 61 13.49 21.52 -66.03
C ARG A 61 13.82 21.61 -64.54
N THR A 62 14.82 22.44 -64.22
CA THR A 62 15.34 22.59 -62.85
C THR A 62 15.15 24.04 -62.36
N ALA A 63 14.52 24.20 -61.20
CA ALA A 63 14.35 25.47 -60.51
C ALA A 63 15.23 25.49 -59.25
N THR A 64 16.14 26.45 -59.12
CA THR A 64 16.98 26.59 -57.92
C THR A 64 16.62 27.87 -57.18
N LEU A 65 16.24 27.72 -55.92
CA LEU A 65 15.84 28.74 -54.97
C LEU A 65 17.01 29.03 -54.03
N TYR A 66 17.34 30.32 -53.85
CA TYR A 66 18.40 30.81 -52.96
C TYR A 66 17.84 31.77 -51.91
N GLY A 67 18.52 31.85 -50.76
CA GLY A 67 18.02 32.53 -49.57
C GLY A 67 17.07 31.62 -48.80
N SER A 68 16.34 32.13 -47.80
CA SER A 68 15.38 31.36 -46.99
C SER A 68 14.28 30.76 -47.87
N ALA A 69 14.58 29.61 -48.47
CA ALA A 69 13.80 28.96 -49.51
C ALA A 69 12.89 27.91 -48.88
N SER A 70 11.64 27.89 -49.32
CA SER A 70 10.60 26.98 -48.84
C SER A 70 9.89 26.39 -50.03
N VAL A 71 9.83 25.06 -50.12
CA VAL A 71 9.05 24.32 -51.12
C VAL A 71 8.01 23.48 -50.38
N ALA A 72 6.73 23.64 -50.71
CA ALA A 72 5.61 22.94 -50.12
C ALA A 72 4.86 22.13 -51.18
N HIS A 73 4.56 20.87 -50.85
CA HIS A 73 3.79 19.92 -51.64
C HIS A 73 2.90 19.10 -50.68
N SER A 74 1.87 18.41 -51.18
CA SER A 74 1.00 17.55 -50.34
C SER A 74 1.78 16.46 -49.59
N ALA A 75 2.90 16.00 -50.17
CA ALA A 75 3.81 15.04 -49.55
C ALA A 75 4.70 15.62 -48.43
N GLY A 76 4.81 16.95 -48.28
CA GLY A 76 5.65 17.58 -47.27
C GLY A 76 6.17 18.97 -47.64
N GLN A 77 6.82 19.62 -46.67
CA GLN A 77 7.44 20.94 -46.83
C GLN A 77 8.94 20.86 -46.56
N LEU A 78 9.75 21.38 -47.48
CA LEU A 78 11.21 21.45 -47.37
C LEU A 78 11.66 22.91 -47.27
N LYS A 79 12.42 23.24 -46.22
CA LYS A 79 13.00 24.58 -45.98
C LYS A 79 14.52 24.49 -45.94
N ALA A 80 15.24 25.36 -46.64
CA ALA A 80 16.71 25.45 -46.60
C ALA A 80 17.19 26.80 -47.15
N GLY A 81 18.48 27.14 -47.00
CA GLY A 81 19.07 28.31 -47.67
C GLY A 81 19.33 28.14 -49.17
N LYS A 82 19.27 26.90 -49.67
CA LYS A 82 19.33 26.55 -51.08
C LYS A 82 18.49 25.31 -51.36
N VAL A 83 17.53 25.42 -52.26
CA VAL A 83 16.67 24.30 -52.68
C VAL A 83 16.68 24.21 -54.20
N SER A 84 17.03 23.06 -54.77
CA SER A 84 16.95 22.76 -56.19
C SER A 84 15.84 21.75 -56.45
N LEU A 85 14.86 22.15 -57.25
CA LEU A 85 13.71 21.35 -57.66
C LEU A 85 13.91 20.91 -59.11
N ASN A 86 14.10 19.62 -59.32
CA ASN A 86 14.16 19.02 -60.66
C ASN A 86 12.78 18.41 -60.99
N LEU A 87 12.05 19.07 -61.90
CA LEU A 87 10.67 18.72 -62.28
C LEU A 87 10.61 17.46 -63.16
N ASP A 88 11.67 17.13 -63.90
CA ASP A 88 11.71 15.93 -64.75
C ASP A 88 11.82 14.65 -63.91
N SER A 89 12.67 14.68 -62.90
CA SER A 89 12.90 13.55 -61.98
C SER A 89 11.99 13.55 -60.75
N ASN A 90 11.23 14.63 -60.53
CA ASN A 90 10.43 14.88 -59.33
C ASN A 90 11.27 14.87 -58.04
N ILE A 91 12.51 15.36 -58.09
CA ILE A 91 13.43 15.40 -56.95
C ILE A 91 13.58 16.84 -56.45
N VAL A 92 13.43 17.03 -55.15
CA VAL A 92 13.81 18.26 -54.44
C VAL A 92 15.09 17.97 -53.66
N SER A 93 16.17 18.66 -54.00
CA SER A 93 17.45 18.63 -53.32
C SER A 93 17.63 19.91 -52.51
N ALA A 94 17.99 19.79 -51.24
CA ALA A 94 18.32 20.90 -50.38
C ALA A 94 19.69 20.66 -49.75
N ASP A 95 20.54 21.67 -49.80
CA ASP A 95 21.90 21.63 -49.30
C ASP A 95 22.11 22.79 -48.32
N THR A 96 22.88 22.54 -47.26
CA THR A 96 23.46 23.62 -46.46
C THR A 96 24.53 24.33 -47.28
N GLN A 97 24.60 25.67 -47.21
CA GLN A 97 25.58 26.43 -48.00
C GLN A 97 27.01 26.20 -47.50
N THR A 98 27.18 25.99 -46.19
CA THR A 98 28.43 25.51 -45.56
C THR A 98 28.09 24.48 -44.46
N PRO A 99 29.00 23.54 -44.12
CA PRO A 99 28.75 22.53 -43.08
C PRO A 99 28.47 23.11 -41.67
N GLU A 100 28.95 24.33 -41.41
CA GLU A 100 28.86 25.04 -40.13
C GLU A 100 27.62 25.95 -40.02
N ASP A 101 26.97 26.26 -41.15
CA ASP A 101 25.75 27.07 -41.16
C ASP A 101 24.58 26.28 -40.59
N THR A 102 24.16 26.63 -39.37
CA THR A 102 23.03 26.02 -38.67
C THR A 102 21.70 26.69 -38.99
N LEU A 103 21.72 27.92 -39.51
CA LEU A 103 20.53 28.73 -39.81
C LEU A 103 19.90 28.35 -41.14
N SER A 104 20.71 27.89 -42.10
CA SER A 104 20.23 27.49 -43.43
C SER A 104 20.07 25.97 -43.63
N LYS A 105 20.19 25.17 -42.56
CA LYS A 105 20.10 23.71 -42.63
C LYS A 105 18.78 23.23 -43.24
N PRO A 106 18.82 22.30 -44.20
CA PRO A 106 17.63 21.63 -44.71
C PRO A 106 16.76 21.02 -43.62
N VAL A 107 15.49 21.39 -43.61
CA VAL A 107 14.44 20.83 -42.75
C VAL A 107 13.29 20.33 -43.62
N LEU A 108 13.07 19.02 -43.60
CA LEU A 108 11.90 18.39 -44.21
C LEU A 108 10.84 18.15 -43.12
N THR A 109 9.68 18.78 -43.26
CA THR A 109 8.52 18.61 -42.39
C THR A 109 7.45 17.80 -43.12
N ARG A 110 7.01 16.69 -42.52
CA ARG A 110 5.91 15.85 -43.02
C ARG A 110 4.99 15.51 -41.86
N GLU A 111 3.70 15.84 -41.98
CA GLU A 111 2.71 15.64 -40.92
C GLU A 111 3.23 16.19 -39.58
N ASN A 112 3.56 15.31 -38.62
CA ASN A 112 4.09 15.66 -37.30
C ASN A 112 5.61 15.43 -37.14
N ASN A 113 6.29 14.94 -38.19
CA ASN A 113 7.72 14.59 -38.15
C ASN A 113 8.58 15.65 -38.86
N GLN A 114 9.68 16.02 -38.21
CA GLN A 114 10.69 16.93 -38.77
C GLN A 114 12.03 16.22 -38.88
N VAL A 115 12.62 16.24 -40.07
CA VAL A 115 13.95 15.70 -40.33
C VAL A 115 14.88 16.84 -40.71
N ARG A 116 15.94 17.03 -39.92
CA ARG A 116 17.01 17.99 -40.19
C ARG A 116 18.25 17.26 -40.67
N SER A 117 18.87 17.73 -41.74
CA SER A 117 20.08 17.14 -42.34
C SER A 117 20.93 18.23 -42.99
N ASN A 118 22.22 17.96 -43.22
CA ASN A 118 23.10 18.83 -44.01
C ASN A 118 22.71 18.83 -45.50
N ARG A 119 22.26 17.68 -46.00
CA ARG A 119 21.73 17.50 -47.36
C ARG A 119 20.50 16.61 -47.35
N ILE A 120 19.47 17.00 -48.10
CA ILE A 120 18.23 16.25 -48.29
C ILE A 120 17.94 16.16 -49.78
N ASP A 121 17.93 14.95 -50.34
CA ASP A 121 17.36 14.69 -51.66
C ASP A 121 16.05 13.91 -51.47
N PHE A 122 14.92 14.48 -51.88
CA PHE A 122 13.60 13.89 -51.65
C PHE A 122 12.79 13.85 -52.94
N ASN A 123 12.29 12.67 -53.30
CA ASN A 123 11.40 12.51 -54.44
C ASN A 123 9.95 12.63 -53.98
N TYR A 124 9.26 13.73 -54.34
CA TYR A 124 7.92 14.04 -53.82
C TYR A 124 6.80 13.16 -54.40
N LYS A 125 7.09 12.35 -55.42
CA LYS A 125 6.14 11.39 -56.03
C LYS A 125 6.28 9.98 -55.46
N THR A 126 7.51 9.50 -55.29
CA THR A 126 7.80 8.14 -54.79
C THR A 126 8.07 8.10 -53.29
N GLU A 127 8.17 9.27 -52.65
CA GLU A 127 8.54 9.47 -51.25
C GLU A 127 9.90 8.88 -50.83
N LYS A 128 10.74 8.55 -51.82
CA LYS A 128 12.11 8.09 -51.58
C LYS A 128 12.97 9.28 -51.18
N GLY A 129 13.80 9.10 -50.16
CA GLY A 129 14.64 10.15 -49.60
C GLY A 129 16.07 9.68 -49.36
N ARG A 130 17.02 10.57 -49.58
CA ARG A 130 18.42 10.42 -49.16
C ARG A 130 18.78 11.60 -48.28
N PHE A 131 19.32 11.31 -47.11
CA PHE A 131 19.72 12.30 -46.12
C PHE A 131 21.16 12.00 -45.73
N GLU A 132 21.96 13.05 -45.55
CA GLU A 132 23.29 12.91 -44.97
C GLU A 132 23.15 12.57 -43.49
N VAL A 133 22.71 13.49 -42.64
CA VAL A 133 22.44 13.18 -41.23
C VAL A 133 20.94 13.17 -41.01
N ALA A 134 20.40 12.09 -40.44
CA ALA A 134 19.00 12.11 -40.00
C ALA A 134 18.85 11.43 -38.65
N ARG A 135 18.03 12.06 -37.80
CA ARG A 135 17.51 11.48 -36.57
C ARG A 135 16.08 11.02 -36.83
N ILE A 136 15.81 9.77 -36.55
CA ILE A 136 14.51 9.11 -36.70
C ILE A 136 14.01 8.80 -35.29
N SER A 137 12.87 9.37 -34.92
CA SER A 137 12.17 8.99 -33.70
C SER A 137 11.46 7.67 -33.93
N ILE A 138 11.62 6.72 -33.01
CA ILE A 138 10.86 5.47 -32.95
C ILE A 138 10.15 5.41 -31.59
N GLN A 139 9.14 4.55 -31.45
CA GLN A 139 8.25 4.56 -30.28
C GLN A 139 8.97 4.51 -28.92
N ASP A 140 10.06 3.74 -28.82
CA ASP A 140 10.84 3.55 -27.58
C ASP A 140 12.27 4.15 -27.63
N GLY A 141 12.62 4.99 -28.62
CA GLY A 141 13.94 5.65 -28.70
C GLY A 141 14.20 6.46 -29.97
N ASN A 142 15.46 6.83 -30.22
CA ASN A 142 15.87 7.54 -31.44
C ASN A 142 17.02 6.79 -32.13
N VAL A 143 16.99 6.77 -33.46
CA VAL A 143 18.08 6.29 -34.30
C VAL A 143 18.67 7.47 -35.06
N THR A 144 19.97 7.71 -34.93
CA THR A 144 20.69 8.74 -35.69
C THR A 144 21.72 8.08 -36.58
N GLY A 145 21.87 8.49 -37.84
CA GLY A 145 22.90 7.97 -38.75
C GLY A 145 23.46 9.05 -39.68
N THR A 146 24.61 8.79 -40.29
CA THR A 146 25.39 9.74 -41.12
C THR A 146 25.23 9.54 -42.63
N ARG A 147 24.55 8.46 -43.05
CA ARG A 147 24.01 8.27 -44.40
C ARG A 147 22.70 7.53 -44.30
N VAL A 148 21.60 8.22 -44.57
CA VAL A 148 20.25 7.69 -44.39
C VAL A 148 19.52 7.59 -45.71
N LYS A 149 19.00 6.41 -46.02
CA LYS A 149 18.27 6.11 -47.26
C LYS A 149 16.87 5.58 -46.93
N LYS A 150 15.86 6.37 -47.26
CA LYS A 150 14.45 5.97 -47.22
C LYS A 150 14.05 5.37 -48.57
N THR A 151 13.81 4.06 -48.57
CA THR A 151 13.54 3.29 -49.81
C THR A 151 12.06 3.09 -50.10
N ALA A 152 11.24 3.14 -49.06
CA ALA A 152 9.79 3.04 -49.06
C ALA A 152 9.25 3.88 -47.88
N PRO A 153 7.93 4.16 -47.81
CA PRO A 153 7.34 4.93 -46.72
C PRO A 153 7.72 4.40 -45.32
N HIS A 154 7.89 3.09 -45.18
CA HIS A 154 8.11 2.38 -43.92
C HIS A 154 9.50 1.71 -43.79
N VAL A 155 10.45 1.94 -44.71
CA VAL A 155 11.79 1.31 -44.65
C VAL A 155 12.90 2.33 -44.81
N VAL A 156 13.74 2.42 -43.77
CA VAL A 156 14.89 3.33 -43.71
C VAL A 156 16.17 2.55 -43.40
N PHE A 157 17.21 2.79 -44.19
CA PHE A 157 18.56 2.27 -43.95
C PHE A 157 19.46 3.40 -43.46
N LEU A 158 20.34 3.10 -42.51
CA LEU A 158 21.28 4.04 -41.91
C LEU A 158 22.68 3.42 -41.87
N GLU A 159 23.70 4.19 -42.22
CA GLU A 159 25.12 3.87 -42.02
C GLU A 159 25.67 4.66 -40.82
N ASP A 160 26.65 4.08 -40.10
CA ASP A 160 27.23 4.58 -38.85
C ASP A 160 26.15 5.03 -37.85
N ALA A 161 25.20 4.13 -37.61
CA ALA A 161 23.98 4.45 -36.88
C ALA A 161 24.14 4.25 -35.38
N ILE A 162 23.51 5.13 -34.62
CA ILE A 162 23.46 5.15 -33.17
C ILE A 162 22.00 5.03 -32.75
N TYR A 163 21.69 4.01 -31.95
CA TYR A 163 20.40 3.86 -31.29
C TYR A 163 20.50 4.17 -29.80
N SER A 164 19.61 5.01 -29.28
CA SER A 164 19.48 5.27 -27.84
C SER A 164 18.04 5.59 -27.47
N THR A 165 17.61 5.23 -26.25
CA THR A 165 16.35 5.75 -25.70
C THR A 165 16.53 7.09 -24.98
N CYS A 166 17.75 7.60 -24.92
CA CYS A 166 18.05 8.93 -24.40
C CYS A 166 17.79 9.96 -25.50
N ASN A 167 17.04 11.01 -25.18
CA ASN A 167 16.70 12.08 -26.12
C ASN A 167 17.75 13.21 -26.18
N LEU A 168 18.86 13.06 -25.46
CA LEU A 168 19.97 14.02 -25.48
C LEU A 168 20.79 13.87 -26.77
N ASP A 169 21.38 14.96 -27.24
CA ASP A 169 22.26 14.94 -28.42
C ASP A 169 23.51 14.10 -28.20
N HIS A 170 24.01 14.08 -26.96
CA HIS A 170 25.00 13.14 -26.47
C HIS A 170 24.33 12.16 -25.48
N PRO A 171 23.88 11.00 -25.95
CA PRO A 171 23.19 10.04 -25.10
C PRO A 171 24.16 9.39 -24.10
N HIS A 172 23.75 9.25 -22.83
CA HIS A 172 24.59 8.60 -21.79
C HIS A 172 24.89 7.13 -22.07
N TYR A 173 24.07 6.49 -22.91
CA TYR A 173 24.31 5.16 -23.41
C TYR A 173 23.74 5.04 -24.81
N TYR A 174 24.38 4.26 -25.66
CA TYR A 174 23.90 4.03 -27.02
C TYR A 174 24.49 2.76 -27.63
N ILE A 175 23.80 2.23 -28.64
CA ILE A 175 24.29 1.14 -29.46
C ILE A 175 24.75 1.74 -30.77
N LYS A 176 26.05 1.65 -31.05
CA LYS A 176 26.62 2.06 -32.32
C LYS A 176 26.74 0.83 -33.22
N ALA A 177 26.30 0.92 -34.46
CA ALA A 177 26.40 -0.14 -35.46
C ALA A 177 26.84 0.43 -36.81
N ASP A 178 27.61 -0.34 -37.57
CA ASP A 178 28.05 0.07 -38.91
C ASP A 178 26.84 0.30 -39.83
N ARG A 179 25.81 -0.54 -39.71
CA ARG A 179 24.57 -0.44 -40.49
C ARG A 179 23.36 -0.75 -39.64
N MET A 180 22.29 0.02 -39.82
CA MET A 180 20.97 -0.24 -39.25
C MET A 180 19.87 -0.18 -40.32
N LYS A 181 18.82 -0.98 -40.14
CA LYS A 181 17.60 -0.94 -40.95
C LYS A 181 16.39 -0.81 -40.03
N VAL A 182 15.64 0.28 -40.18
CA VAL A 182 14.39 0.53 -39.48
C VAL A 182 13.22 0.14 -40.39
N VAL A 183 12.30 -0.65 -39.85
CA VAL A 183 11.07 -1.13 -40.53
C VAL A 183 9.85 -0.75 -39.69
N ASP A 184 8.88 -0.11 -40.34
CA ASP A 184 7.59 0.33 -39.75
C ASP A 184 7.74 1.22 -38.51
N GLU A 185 8.90 1.87 -38.31
CA GLU A 185 9.24 2.63 -37.09
C GLU A 185 9.18 1.77 -35.80
N GLU A 186 9.04 0.45 -35.94
CA GLU A 186 8.84 -0.51 -34.86
C GLU A 186 9.95 -1.56 -34.76
N LYS A 187 10.83 -1.73 -35.76
CA LYS A 187 11.89 -2.75 -35.73
C LYS A 187 13.21 -2.20 -36.25
N VAL A 188 14.29 -2.35 -35.48
CA VAL A 188 15.63 -1.92 -35.87
C VAL A 188 16.54 -3.13 -36.00
N PHE A 189 16.94 -3.48 -37.22
CA PHE A 189 17.99 -4.48 -37.48
C PHE A 189 19.35 -3.80 -37.49
N PHE A 190 20.39 -4.47 -37.00
CA PHE A 190 21.74 -3.91 -36.97
C PHE A 190 22.79 -4.93 -37.42
N GLU A 191 23.90 -4.43 -37.94
CA GLU A 191 25.12 -5.17 -38.30
C GLU A 191 26.32 -4.57 -37.55
N LYS A 192 27.16 -5.42 -36.94
CA LYS A 192 28.35 -5.03 -36.16
C LYS A 192 28.05 -3.96 -35.09
N ALA A 193 27.09 -4.25 -34.23
CA ALA A 193 26.72 -3.35 -33.15
C ALA A 193 27.61 -3.52 -31.91
N ARG A 194 27.87 -2.42 -31.20
CA ARG A 194 28.52 -2.39 -29.89
C ARG A 194 27.79 -1.42 -28.98
N LEU A 195 27.58 -1.84 -27.73
CA LEU A 195 27.02 -0.98 -26.68
C LEU A 195 28.11 -0.04 -26.13
N TYR A 196 27.76 1.22 -25.93
CA TYR A 196 28.57 2.24 -25.28
C TYR A 196 27.81 2.77 -24.08
N ILE A 197 28.48 2.87 -22.93
CA ILE A 197 27.95 3.50 -21.71
C ILE A 197 28.94 4.58 -21.31
N LEU A 198 28.49 5.83 -21.24
CA LEU A 198 29.35 7.01 -21.01
C LEU A 198 30.54 7.06 -21.98
N ASP A 199 30.28 6.77 -23.26
CA ASP A 199 31.29 6.63 -24.33
C ASP A 199 32.34 5.52 -24.13
N ILE A 200 32.19 4.68 -23.09
CA ILE A 200 33.05 3.52 -22.87
C ILE A 200 32.49 2.32 -23.67
N PRO A 201 33.26 1.73 -24.61
CA PRO A 201 32.82 0.58 -25.38
C PRO A 201 32.69 -0.66 -24.48
N TYR A 202 31.53 -1.30 -24.51
CA TYR A 202 31.34 -2.60 -23.88
C TYR A 202 32.13 -3.68 -24.66
N PRO A 203 32.70 -4.71 -24.00
CA PRO A 203 33.62 -5.65 -24.65
C PRO A 203 33.01 -6.48 -25.77
N LEU A 204 31.69 -6.72 -25.72
CA LEU A 204 30.99 -7.57 -26.68
C LEU A 204 30.60 -6.81 -27.95
N VAL A 205 30.99 -7.35 -29.10
CA VAL A 205 30.54 -6.90 -30.44
C VAL A 205 29.53 -7.89 -30.97
N PHE A 206 28.38 -7.40 -31.41
CA PHE A 206 27.31 -8.21 -31.99
C PHE A 206 27.39 -8.15 -33.51
N PRO A 207 27.70 -9.26 -34.20
CA PRO A 207 27.88 -9.24 -35.65
C PRO A 207 26.58 -8.89 -36.40
N PHE A 208 25.43 -9.32 -35.88
CA PHE A 208 24.11 -8.98 -36.38
C PHE A 208 23.06 -9.16 -35.28
N GLY A 209 21.92 -8.48 -35.40
CA GLY A 209 20.79 -8.65 -34.49
C GLY A 209 19.63 -7.73 -34.83
N TYR A 210 18.60 -7.74 -33.99
CA TYR A 210 17.47 -6.82 -34.11
C TYR A 210 17.00 -6.35 -32.74
N LEU A 211 16.52 -5.11 -32.67
CA LEU A 211 15.88 -4.50 -31.52
C LEU A 211 14.40 -4.31 -31.88
N PRO A 212 13.48 -4.94 -31.15
CA PRO A 212 12.07 -4.60 -31.27
C PRO A 212 11.83 -3.22 -30.66
N GLY A 213 11.04 -2.40 -31.34
CA GLY A 213 10.61 -1.07 -30.91
C GLY A 213 9.48 -1.08 -29.90
N LYS A 214 8.99 -2.28 -29.50
CA LYS A 214 8.15 -2.53 -28.34
C LYS A 214 8.84 -3.58 -27.46
N PHE A 215 9.21 -3.22 -26.25
CA PHE A 215 9.64 -4.20 -25.26
C PHE A 215 8.40 -4.82 -24.60
N ASP A 216 8.20 -6.12 -24.80
CA ASP A 216 7.14 -6.86 -24.12
C ASP A 216 7.33 -6.76 -22.61
N ARG A 217 6.25 -6.44 -21.88
CA ARG A 217 6.25 -6.40 -20.41
C ARG A 217 6.45 -7.79 -19.77
N GLN A 218 6.44 -8.85 -20.58
CA GLN A 218 6.45 -10.27 -20.21
C GLN A 218 7.80 -10.91 -20.53
N GLN A 219 8.89 -10.44 -19.89
CA GLN A 219 10.24 -10.93 -20.13
C GLN A 219 10.88 -11.50 -18.86
N SER A 220 11.70 -12.53 -19.04
CA SER A 220 12.50 -13.13 -17.97
C SER A 220 13.88 -12.48 -17.92
N GLY A 221 14.50 -12.35 -16.75
CA GLY A 221 15.72 -11.56 -16.63
C GLY A 221 16.47 -11.64 -15.32
N LEU A 222 17.73 -11.20 -15.34
CA LEU A 222 18.53 -11.02 -14.13
C LEU A 222 17.91 -9.95 -13.21
N LEU A 223 17.84 -10.23 -11.92
CA LEU A 223 17.50 -9.24 -10.91
C LEU A 223 18.63 -8.22 -10.75
N GLU A 224 18.28 -7.00 -10.35
CA GLU A 224 19.23 -5.89 -10.20
C GLU A 224 20.06 -6.04 -8.92
N PRO A 225 21.40 -6.25 -9.00
CA PRO A 225 22.22 -6.38 -7.80
C PRO A 225 22.30 -5.05 -7.03
N THR A 226 22.40 -5.12 -5.70
CA THR A 226 22.56 -3.96 -4.83
C THR A 226 23.73 -4.16 -3.87
N TYR A 227 24.55 -3.13 -3.68
CA TYR A 227 25.65 -3.17 -2.71
C TYR A 227 25.13 -2.79 -1.33
N ALA A 228 25.43 -3.64 -0.35
CA ALA A 228 25.02 -3.46 1.03
C ALA A 228 26.23 -3.48 1.95
N PHE A 229 26.30 -2.53 2.88
CA PHE A 229 27.26 -2.58 3.98
C PHE A 229 26.52 -2.72 5.31
N GLN A 230 26.91 -3.73 6.10
CA GLN A 230 26.28 -4.06 7.37
C GLN A 230 27.32 -4.20 8.47
N ASN A 231 27.37 -3.20 9.35
CA ASN A 231 28.41 -3.10 10.38
C ASN A 231 28.17 -4.03 11.57
N LYS A 232 26.91 -4.34 11.92
CA LYS A 232 26.59 -4.96 13.22
C LYS A 232 26.38 -6.48 13.25
N GLN A 233 26.13 -7.14 12.13
CA GLN A 233 25.96 -8.61 12.09
C GLN A 233 27.26 -9.36 11.79
N THR A 234 28.43 -8.71 11.85
CA THR A 234 29.71 -9.23 11.33
C THR A 234 29.65 -9.66 9.86
N ARG A 235 28.55 -9.35 9.14
CA ARG A 235 28.34 -9.75 7.75
C ARG A 235 29.33 -9.06 6.80
N GLY A 236 29.66 -7.80 7.08
CA GLY A 236 30.63 -7.00 6.33
C GLY A 236 30.02 -6.39 5.08
N ILE A 237 30.79 -6.39 3.98
CA ILE A 237 30.33 -5.96 2.66
C ILE A 237 29.57 -7.13 2.03
N GLY A 238 28.42 -6.86 1.43
CA GLY A 238 27.65 -7.87 0.72
C GLY A 238 27.12 -7.37 -0.62
N LEU A 239 26.93 -8.34 -1.51
CA LEU A 239 26.21 -8.16 -2.76
C LEU A 239 24.85 -8.83 -2.61
N GLN A 240 23.80 -8.04 -2.73
CA GLN A 240 22.43 -8.45 -2.55
C GLN A 240 21.68 -8.52 -3.86
N ASN A 241 20.57 -9.26 -3.86
CA ASN A 241 19.64 -9.37 -4.98
C ASN A 241 20.29 -9.96 -6.26
N LEU A 242 21.23 -10.89 -6.09
CA LEU A 242 21.75 -11.68 -7.20
C LEU A 242 20.73 -12.74 -7.55
N GLY A 243 20.05 -12.60 -8.68
CA GLY A 243 18.97 -13.53 -8.97
C GLY A 243 18.42 -13.48 -10.37
N TRP A 244 17.36 -14.25 -10.58
CA TRP A 244 16.66 -14.39 -11.84
C TRP A 244 15.15 -14.29 -11.63
N PHE A 245 14.51 -13.45 -12.43
CA PHE A 245 13.07 -13.37 -12.63
C PHE A 245 12.68 -14.21 -13.84
N GLN A 246 11.72 -15.12 -13.66
CA GLN A 246 11.18 -15.99 -14.68
C GLN A 246 9.69 -15.68 -14.89
N TYR A 247 9.34 -15.29 -16.10
CA TYR A 247 7.97 -15.32 -16.60
C TYR A 247 7.73 -16.68 -17.25
N PHE A 248 6.80 -17.48 -16.69
CA PHE A 248 6.45 -18.78 -17.28
C PHE A 248 5.28 -18.65 -18.26
N ASN A 249 4.23 -17.94 -17.84
CA ASN A 249 3.04 -17.62 -18.64
C ASN A 249 2.25 -16.48 -17.99
N ASP A 250 1.11 -16.09 -18.58
CA ASP A 250 0.25 -15.00 -18.10
C ASP A 250 -0.31 -15.20 -16.68
N TYR A 251 -0.24 -16.42 -16.15
CA TYR A 251 -0.80 -16.79 -14.85
C TYR A 251 0.27 -17.04 -13.79
N ILE A 252 1.54 -17.26 -14.14
CA ILE A 252 2.59 -17.68 -13.20
C ILE A 252 3.90 -16.97 -13.50
N THR A 253 4.45 -16.31 -12.48
CA THR A 253 5.80 -15.75 -12.48
C THR A 253 6.57 -16.24 -11.26
N ALA A 254 7.89 -16.34 -11.35
CA ALA A 254 8.74 -16.64 -10.21
C ALA A 254 10.00 -15.79 -10.22
N GLN A 255 10.59 -15.61 -9.05
CA GLN A 255 11.91 -15.02 -8.90
C GLN A 255 12.68 -15.79 -7.82
N ALA A 256 13.99 -15.88 -7.99
CA ALA A 256 14.89 -16.38 -6.98
C ALA A 256 16.07 -15.43 -6.86
N SER A 257 16.40 -15.00 -5.64
CA SER A 257 17.52 -14.12 -5.34
C SER A 257 18.41 -14.70 -4.25
N MET A 258 19.67 -14.28 -4.27
CA MET A 258 20.68 -14.64 -3.30
C MET A 258 21.46 -13.39 -2.87
N ASP A 259 21.65 -13.26 -1.56
CA ASP A 259 22.53 -12.28 -0.95
C ASP A 259 23.76 -13.00 -0.41
N ILE A 260 24.94 -12.48 -0.72
CA ILE A 260 26.22 -13.05 -0.30
C ILE A 260 27.03 -11.96 0.39
N PHE A 261 27.62 -12.28 1.54
CA PHE A 261 28.41 -11.35 2.35
C PHE A 261 29.83 -11.85 2.56
N THR A 262 30.78 -10.94 2.79
CA THR A 262 32.21 -11.27 3.02
C THR A 262 32.44 -12.19 4.22
N SER A 263 31.53 -12.23 5.19
CA SER A 263 31.52 -13.18 6.31
C SER A 263 31.26 -14.65 5.93
N GLY A 264 30.89 -14.94 4.68
CA GLY A 264 30.40 -16.26 4.28
C GLY A 264 28.94 -16.54 4.69
N SER A 265 28.24 -15.53 5.22
CA SER A 265 26.78 -15.57 5.39
C SER A 265 26.09 -15.45 4.03
N TYR A 266 24.98 -16.16 3.86
CA TYR A 266 24.15 -16.04 2.66
C TYR A 266 22.66 -16.14 2.99
N PHE A 267 21.85 -15.49 2.17
CA PHE A 267 20.39 -15.53 2.22
C PHE A 267 19.86 -15.83 0.82
N VAL A 268 18.89 -16.74 0.73
CA VAL A 268 18.20 -17.11 -0.51
C VAL A 268 16.72 -16.84 -0.31
N ASP A 269 16.13 -16.11 -1.23
CA ASP A 269 14.70 -15.82 -1.27
C ASP A 269 14.13 -16.29 -2.62
N ALA A 270 13.09 -17.11 -2.57
CA ALA A 270 12.38 -17.57 -3.77
C ALA A 270 10.90 -17.21 -3.64
N GLN A 271 10.38 -16.46 -4.60
CA GLN A 271 8.99 -16.02 -4.63
C GLN A 271 8.33 -16.47 -5.93
N THR A 272 7.18 -17.13 -5.83
CA THR A 272 6.32 -17.49 -6.97
C THR A 272 5.00 -16.77 -6.82
N ASN A 273 4.58 -16.04 -7.85
CA ASN A 273 3.27 -15.40 -7.90
C ASN A 273 2.41 -16.11 -8.93
N TYR A 274 1.14 -16.30 -8.62
CA TYR A 274 0.17 -16.86 -9.55
C TYR A 274 -1.14 -16.07 -9.51
N ARG A 275 -1.79 -15.93 -10.66
CA ARG A 275 -3.05 -15.20 -10.77
C ARG A 275 -3.85 -15.66 -11.97
N LEU A 276 -5.10 -16.04 -11.72
CA LEU A 276 -6.12 -16.25 -12.71
C LEU A 276 -7.30 -15.32 -12.39
N ARG A 277 -7.54 -14.35 -13.28
CA ARG A 277 -8.57 -13.31 -13.12
C ARG A 277 -9.91 -13.93 -12.73
N ASP A 278 -10.57 -13.33 -11.73
CA ASP A 278 -11.89 -13.70 -11.21
C ASP A 278 -12.00 -15.14 -10.69
N LYS A 279 -10.86 -15.81 -10.40
CA LYS A 279 -10.82 -17.17 -9.84
C LYS A 279 -9.91 -17.25 -8.63
N PHE A 280 -8.62 -17.00 -8.79
CA PHE A 280 -7.67 -17.04 -7.69
C PHE A 280 -6.42 -16.21 -7.95
N ASP A 281 -5.79 -15.73 -6.90
CA ASP A 281 -4.50 -15.08 -6.93
C ASP A 281 -3.72 -15.37 -5.65
N GLY A 282 -2.40 -15.35 -5.73
CA GLY A 282 -1.58 -15.61 -4.57
C GLY A 282 -0.08 -15.58 -4.83
N SER A 283 0.67 -15.73 -3.76
CA SER A 283 2.12 -15.79 -3.75
C SER A 283 2.63 -16.80 -2.73
N ILE A 284 3.72 -17.48 -3.08
CA ILE A 284 4.46 -18.37 -2.19
C ILE A 284 5.88 -17.82 -2.11
N GLN A 285 6.35 -17.55 -0.91
CA GLN A 285 7.70 -17.08 -0.63
C GLN A 285 8.42 -18.04 0.31
N LEU A 286 9.61 -18.47 -0.11
CA LEU A 286 10.51 -19.34 0.64
C LEU A 286 11.78 -18.58 0.94
N GLY A 287 12.10 -18.44 2.22
CA GLY A 287 13.31 -17.77 2.69
C GLY A 287 14.21 -18.74 3.43
N TYR A 288 15.49 -18.76 3.09
CA TYR A 288 16.51 -19.53 3.79
C TYR A 288 17.76 -18.68 3.99
N SER A 289 18.20 -18.47 5.23
CA SER A 289 19.50 -17.86 5.50
C SER A 289 20.36 -18.73 6.39
N LYS A 290 21.66 -18.69 6.13
CA LYS A 290 22.68 -19.24 7.01
C LYS A 290 23.65 -18.12 7.35
N GLU A 291 23.63 -17.72 8.60
CA GLU A 291 24.54 -16.72 9.14
C GLU A 291 25.75 -17.38 9.79
N ARG A 292 26.90 -16.74 9.63
CA ARG A 292 28.14 -17.10 10.31
C ARG A 292 28.62 -15.92 11.13
N ARG A 293 28.96 -16.19 12.39
CA ARG A 293 29.73 -15.30 13.25
C ARG A 293 31.15 -15.85 13.34
N GLY A 294 32.16 -15.01 13.11
CA GLY A 294 33.55 -15.45 12.92
C GLY A 294 33.86 -15.77 11.44
N LEU A 295 35.14 -15.71 11.06
CA LEU A 295 35.57 -15.96 9.68
C LEU A 295 35.89 -17.43 9.47
N GLU A 296 36.41 -18.11 10.50
CA GLU A 296 36.84 -19.50 10.42
C GLU A 296 36.19 -20.39 11.50
N PRO A 297 35.92 -21.68 11.22
CA PRO A 297 35.42 -22.63 12.22
C PRO A 297 36.34 -22.82 13.44
N THR A 298 37.61 -22.45 13.29
CA THR A 298 38.67 -22.46 14.31
C THR A 298 38.58 -21.27 15.27
N ASP A 299 37.81 -20.23 14.93
CA ASP A 299 37.63 -19.07 15.80
C ASP A 299 36.86 -19.47 17.08
N PRO A 300 37.31 -19.09 18.29
CA PRO A 300 36.61 -19.40 19.54
C PRO A 300 35.19 -18.84 19.64
N SER A 301 34.84 -17.89 18.78
CA SER A 301 33.51 -17.25 18.70
C SER A 301 32.69 -17.73 17.50
N PHE A 302 33.14 -18.77 16.80
CA PHE A 302 32.46 -19.29 15.62
C PHE A 302 31.07 -19.83 15.98
N SER A 303 30.04 -19.29 15.34
CA SER A 303 28.69 -19.84 15.44
C SER A 303 27.97 -19.75 14.12
N THR A 304 27.10 -20.73 13.87
CA THR A 304 26.24 -20.74 12.69
C THR A 304 24.78 -20.73 13.10
N ASN A 305 24.00 -19.83 12.52
CA ASN A 305 22.57 -19.76 12.76
C ASN A 305 21.81 -19.97 11.43
N VAL A 306 20.80 -20.83 11.43
CA VAL A 306 20.01 -21.16 10.24
C VAL A 306 18.60 -20.65 10.45
N GLN A 307 18.13 -19.79 9.55
CA GLN A 307 16.80 -19.21 9.60
C GLN A 307 15.99 -19.64 8.38
N LYS A 308 14.71 -19.92 8.59
CA LYS A 308 13.80 -20.40 7.55
C LYS A 308 12.48 -19.64 7.61
N ARG A 309 11.87 -19.40 6.46
CA ARG A 309 10.53 -18.83 6.34
C ARG A 309 9.77 -19.49 5.19
N LEU A 310 8.50 -19.78 5.45
CA LEU A 310 7.47 -20.11 4.47
C LEU A 310 6.36 -19.08 4.64
N ALA A 311 6.15 -18.27 3.62
CA ALA A 311 5.01 -17.38 3.54
C ALA A 311 4.14 -17.76 2.34
N VAL A 312 2.84 -17.92 2.55
CA VAL A 312 1.86 -18.22 1.51
C VAL A 312 0.71 -17.25 1.66
N SER A 313 0.44 -16.49 0.60
CA SER A 313 -0.78 -15.70 0.45
C SER A 313 -1.59 -16.32 -0.67
N HIS A 314 -2.86 -16.60 -0.44
CA HIS A 314 -3.77 -17.15 -1.43
C HIS A 314 -5.17 -16.59 -1.21
N GLN A 315 -5.78 -16.11 -2.29
CA GLN A 315 -7.14 -15.63 -2.37
C GLN A 315 -7.82 -16.39 -3.50
N GLN A 316 -8.97 -17.00 -3.23
CA GLN A 316 -9.76 -17.70 -4.24
C GLN A 316 -11.23 -17.40 -4.04
N ASP A 317 -11.86 -16.90 -5.09
CA ASP A 317 -13.30 -16.67 -5.14
C ASP A 317 -13.92 -17.81 -5.96
N PHE A 318 -14.63 -18.72 -5.29
CA PHE A 318 -15.37 -19.78 -5.97
C PHE A 318 -16.65 -19.25 -6.62
N SER A 319 -17.26 -18.22 -5.99
CA SER A 319 -18.41 -17.47 -6.49
C SER A 319 -18.51 -16.13 -5.74
N PRO A 320 -19.41 -15.20 -6.11
CA PRO A 320 -19.69 -13.99 -5.32
C PRO A 320 -20.14 -14.26 -3.87
N TYR A 321 -20.46 -15.52 -3.57
CA TYR A 321 -21.01 -16.01 -2.32
C TYR A 321 -20.04 -16.89 -1.54
N ALA A 322 -18.93 -17.30 -2.13
CA ALA A 322 -18.00 -18.27 -1.56
C ALA A 322 -16.55 -17.87 -1.83
N SER A 323 -15.78 -17.61 -0.79
CA SER A 323 -14.37 -17.25 -0.90
C SER A 323 -13.50 -18.02 0.09
N PHE A 324 -12.25 -18.23 -0.29
CA PHE A 324 -11.22 -18.89 0.49
C PHE A 324 -9.95 -18.05 0.49
N ASN A 325 -9.47 -17.76 1.69
CA ASN A 325 -8.33 -16.89 1.92
C ASN A 325 -7.35 -17.63 2.82
N ALA A 326 -6.08 -17.67 2.46
CA ALA A 326 -5.02 -18.21 3.30
C ALA A 326 -3.84 -17.23 3.36
N ASN A 327 -3.42 -16.90 4.58
CA ASN A 327 -2.21 -16.14 4.85
C ASN A 327 -1.40 -16.90 5.89
N ILE A 328 -0.50 -17.74 5.40
CA ILE A 328 0.39 -18.56 6.22
C ILE A 328 1.73 -17.86 6.32
N ASN A 329 2.23 -17.64 7.52
CA ASN A 329 3.57 -17.14 7.76
C ASN A 329 4.19 -18.00 8.86
N LEU A 330 5.07 -18.91 8.46
CA LEU A 330 5.82 -19.78 9.36
C LEU A 330 7.28 -19.39 9.26
N ARG A 331 7.90 -19.02 10.39
CA ARG A 331 9.29 -18.59 10.42
C ARG A 331 9.98 -19.03 11.70
N THR A 332 11.30 -19.11 11.63
CA THR A 332 12.16 -19.21 12.82
C THR A 332 12.18 -17.87 13.57
N ALA A 333 12.50 -17.92 14.88
CA ALA A 333 12.39 -16.78 15.78
C ALA A 333 13.18 -15.55 15.30
N ASP A 334 14.44 -15.75 14.91
CA ASP A 334 15.32 -14.64 14.54
C ASP A 334 15.24 -14.28 13.05
N TYR A 335 14.38 -14.93 12.24
CA TYR A 335 14.38 -14.73 10.79
C TYR A 335 14.28 -13.25 10.39
N TYR A 336 13.34 -12.49 10.96
CA TYR A 336 13.23 -11.06 10.67
C TYR A 336 14.31 -10.22 11.33
N GLN A 337 14.75 -10.56 12.54
CA GLN A 337 15.89 -9.93 13.19
C GLN A 337 17.19 -10.09 12.38
N GLN A 338 17.27 -11.10 11.53
CA GLN A 338 18.46 -11.35 10.72
C GLN A 338 18.32 -10.86 9.28
N ASN A 339 17.14 -11.03 8.66
CA ASN A 339 16.96 -10.84 7.22
C ASN A 339 16.06 -9.65 6.85
N SER A 340 15.36 -8.99 7.79
CA SER A 340 14.55 -7.80 7.51
C SER A 340 15.26 -6.51 7.90
N TYR A 341 15.03 -5.46 7.10
CA TYR A 341 15.49 -4.09 7.33
C TYR A 341 14.39 -3.17 7.89
N ASP A 342 13.15 -3.66 7.94
CA ASP A 342 12.02 -2.96 8.55
C ASP A 342 12.12 -3.08 10.08
N VAL A 343 12.00 -1.95 10.77
CA VAL A 343 12.10 -1.88 12.24
C VAL A 343 10.99 -2.67 12.92
N ASN A 344 9.78 -2.67 12.34
CA ASN A 344 8.62 -3.38 12.89
C ASN A 344 8.78 -4.89 12.75
N ASP A 345 9.22 -5.37 11.59
CA ASP A 345 9.50 -6.80 11.37
C ASP A 345 10.53 -7.33 12.37
N ARG A 346 11.61 -6.57 12.60
CA ARG A 346 12.67 -6.95 13.54
C ARG A 346 12.20 -6.97 14.99
N ALA A 347 11.26 -6.09 15.36
CA ALA A 347 10.65 -6.06 16.68
C ALA A 347 9.55 -7.13 16.86
N GLU A 348 9.14 -7.80 15.77
CA GLU A 348 8.06 -8.78 15.81
C GLU A 348 8.52 -10.07 16.52
N THR A 349 7.93 -10.33 17.68
CA THR A 349 8.24 -11.51 18.54
C THR A 349 7.22 -12.63 18.42
N SER A 350 6.21 -12.48 17.57
CA SER A 350 5.25 -13.54 17.27
C SER A 350 5.10 -13.73 15.78
N THR A 351 4.57 -14.87 15.37
CA THR A 351 4.11 -15.09 14.00
C THR A 351 2.69 -15.61 14.04
N SER A 352 1.92 -15.29 13.02
CA SER A 352 0.54 -15.75 12.90
C SER A 352 0.24 -16.21 11.49
N SER A 353 -0.48 -17.32 11.41
CA SER A 353 -1.02 -17.85 10.16
C SER A 353 -2.53 -17.93 10.28
N ASN A 354 -3.25 -17.63 9.21
CA ASN A 354 -4.70 -17.76 9.15
C ASN A 354 -5.15 -18.39 7.84
N ILE A 355 -6.20 -19.19 7.93
CA ILE A 355 -6.95 -19.75 6.81
C ILE A 355 -8.41 -19.47 7.09
N ASN A 356 -9.14 -18.96 6.11
CA ASN A 356 -10.54 -18.60 6.25
C ASN A 356 -11.33 -18.99 5.01
N TYR A 357 -12.38 -19.77 5.20
CA TYR A 357 -13.39 -20.04 4.20
C TYR A 357 -14.70 -19.35 4.60
N ARG A 358 -15.29 -18.60 3.68
CA ARG A 358 -16.56 -17.90 3.92
C ARG A 358 -17.56 -18.29 2.85
N TYR A 359 -18.76 -18.62 3.29
CA TYR A 359 -19.93 -18.80 2.45
C TYR A 359 -21.07 -17.88 2.95
N ARG A 360 -21.71 -17.17 2.03
CA ARG A 360 -22.88 -16.35 2.30
C ARG A 360 -23.98 -16.78 1.35
N HIS A 361 -25.14 -17.16 1.87
CA HIS A 361 -26.27 -17.51 1.02
C HIS A 361 -26.61 -16.37 0.04
N PRO A 362 -26.97 -16.63 -1.22
CA PRO A 362 -27.23 -15.59 -2.22
C PRO A 362 -28.24 -14.51 -1.80
N GLU A 363 -29.31 -14.93 -1.11
CA GLU A 363 -30.34 -14.04 -0.57
C GLU A 363 -30.01 -13.49 0.83
N ASN A 364 -28.77 -13.71 1.30
CA ASN A 364 -28.30 -13.32 2.62
C ASN A 364 -29.12 -13.92 3.78
N LEU A 365 -29.69 -15.12 3.60
CA LEU A 365 -30.48 -15.82 4.63
C LEU A 365 -29.61 -16.36 5.77
N TYR A 366 -28.38 -16.75 5.46
CA TYR A 366 -27.40 -17.21 6.44
C TYR A 366 -25.99 -16.97 5.93
N ASN A 367 -25.05 -16.97 6.86
CA ASN A 367 -23.63 -17.01 6.57
C ASN A 367 -22.96 -18.14 7.34
N PHE A 368 -21.89 -18.64 6.77
CA PHE A 368 -21.06 -19.70 7.32
C PHE A 368 -19.61 -19.33 7.13
N ASN A 369 -18.82 -19.41 8.19
CA ASN A 369 -17.40 -19.09 8.16
C ASN A 369 -16.63 -20.19 8.89
N ILE A 370 -15.60 -20.75 8.25
CA ILE A 370 -14.64 -21.63 8.88
C ILE A 370 -13.31 -20.89 8.93
N SER A 371 -12.68 -20.83 10.09
CA SER A 371 -11.32 -20.28 10.22
C SER A 371 -10.40 -21.20 10.98
N VAL A 372 -9.12 -21.17 10.61
CA VAL A 372 -8.02 -21.74 11.38
C VAL A 372 -7.01 -20.62 11.59
N ARG A 373 -6.58 -20.42 12.82
CA ARG A 373 -5.63 -19.39 13.23
C ARG A 373 -4.54 -20.00 14.09
N GLN A 374 -3.31 -19.85 13.65
CA GLN A 374 -2.13 -20.20 14.43
C GLN A 374 -1.46 -18.91 14.90
N ASN A 375 -1.02 -18.87 16.15
CA ASN A 375 -0.21 -17.81 16.72
C ASN A 375 0.90 -18.41 17.57
N GLN A 376 2.15 -18.09 17.26
CA GLN A 376 3.31 -18.53 18.03
C GLN A 376 4.06 -17.32 18.56
N ASN A 377 4.36 -17.33 19.86
CA ASN A 377 5.21 -16.36 20.52
C ASN A 377 6.62 -16.94 20.67
N PHE A 378 7.60 -16.33 19.99
CA PHE A 378 8.99 -16.78 19.99
C PHE A 378 9.72 -16.49 21.30
N LYS A 379 9.23 -15.54 22.13
CA LYS A 379 9.84 -15.23 23.43
C LYS A 379 9.54 -16.30 24.48
N THR A 380 8.37 -16.93 24.42
CA THR A 380 7.94 -17.95 25.41
C THR A 380 7.83 -19.35 24.83
N ASN A 381 8.03 -19.51 23.51
CA ASN A 381 7.78 -20.73 22.74
C ASN A 381 6.34 -21.28 22.88
N VAL A 382 5.39 -20.42 23.28
CA VAL A 382 3.97 -20.79 23.36
C VAL A 382 3.36 -20.69 21.98
N THR A 383 2.64 -21.72 21.57
CA THR A 383 1.88 -21.74 20.31
C THR A 383 0.43 -22.06 20.59
N ARG A 384 -0.48 -21.25 20.04
CA ARG A 384 -1.91 -21.48 20.05
C ARG A 384 -2.39 -21.72 18.63
N LEU A 385 -3.16 -22.77 18.45
CA LEU A 385 -3.85 -23.09 17.20
C LEU A 385 -5.34 -23.15 17.52
N SER A 386 -6.05 -22.11 17.13
CA SER A 386 -7.51 -22.06 17.16
C SER A 386 -8.01 -22.55 15.81
N GLY A 387 -8.73 -23.66 15.80
CA GLY A 387 -9.46 -24.12 14.65
C GLY A 387 -9.53 -25.65 14.52
N PRO A 388 -10.43 -26.15 13.66
CA PRO A 388 -11.34 -25.36 12.82
C PRO A 388 -12.43 -24.68 13.64
N ASP A 389 -12.49 -23.35 13.58
CA ASP A 389 -13.52 -22.54 14.23
C ASP A 389 -14.63 -22.33 13.21
N MET A 390 -15.84 -22.80 13.50
CA MET A 390 -16.97 -22.71 12.58
C MET A 390 -18.02 -21.77 13.16
N ASN A 391 -18.36 -20.73 12.41
CA ASN A 391 -19.41 -19.80 12.76
C ASN A 391 -20.53 -19.86 11.73
N PHE A 392 -21.73 -20.19 12.17
CA PHE A 392 -22.94 -20.17 11.36
C PHE A 392 -23.91 -19.16 11.96
N SER A 393 -24.34 -18.15 11.19
CA SER A 393 -25.34 -17.20 11.67
C SER A 393 -26.47 -17.01 10.66
N LEU A 394 -27.70 -17.00 11.17
CA LEU A 394 -28.91 -16.74 10.40
C LEU A 394 -29.13 -15.23 10.28
N LYS A 395 -29.79 -14.82 9.19
CA LYS A 395 -30.32 -13.47 9.04
C LYS A 395 -31.28 -13.20 10.18
N ARG A 396 -31.11 -12.06 10.86
CA ARG A 396 -32.06 -11.58 11.85
C ARG A 396 -33.43 -11.45 11.19
N PHE A 397 -34.45 -12.02 11.84
CA PHE A 397 -35.83 -12.00 11.35
C PHE A 397 -36.77 -11.54 12.46
N SER A 398 -37.90 -10.96 12.07
CA SER A 398 -38.93 -10.48 12.98
C SER A 398 -40.15 -11.39 12.87
N PRO A 399 -40.34 -12.37 13.78
CA PRO A 399 -41.34 -13.43 13.61
C PRO A 399 -42.79 -12.93 13.57
N PHE A 400 -43.05 -11.70 14.03
CA PHE A 400 -44.39 -11.10 14.06
C PHE A 400 -44.52 -9.90 13.13
N GLU A 401 -43.53 -9.62 12.28
CA GLU A 401 -43.60 -8.53 11.31
C GLU A 401 -44.65 -8.85 10.24
N ASN A 402 -45.55 -7.89 9.99
CA ASN A 402 -46.54 -7.99 8.93
C ASN A 402 -46.12 -7.09 7.77
N GLU A 403 -45.97 -7.68 6.58
CA GLU A 403 -45.55 -6.98 5.36
C GLU A 403 -46.52 -5.86 4.93
N GLN A 404 -47.76 -5.87 5.42
CA GLN A 404 -48.80 -4.89 5.07
C GLN A 404 -48.90 -3.71 6.06
N THR A 405 -48.19 -3.72 7.19
CA THR A 405 -48.29 -2.65 8.20
C THR A 405 -47.38 -1.47 7.83
N THR A 406 -47.94 -0.25 7.77
CA THR A 406 -47.16 0.98 7.54
C THR A 406 -46.30 1.30 8.76
N SER A 407 -45.08 1.84 8.59
CA SER A 407 -44.13 2.17 9.66
C SER A 407 -44.68 3.02 10.82
N GLN A 408 -45.82 3.70 10.66
CA GLN A 408 -46.47 4.48 11.72
C GLN A 408 -47.45 3.67 12.60
N ASP A 409 -47.93 2.52 12.11
CA ASP A 409 -48.92 1.65 12.78
C ASP A 409 -48.31 0.33 13.28
N GLN A 410 -47.00 0.16 13.16
CA GLN A 410 -46.30 -1.03 13.66
C GLN A 410 -46.48 -1.18 15.17
N LYS A 411 -47.02 -2.32 15.58
CA LYS A 411 -47.22 -2.63 17.00
C LYS A 411 -45.89 -3.03 17.63
N TRP A 412 -45.77 -2.84 18.95
CA TRP A 412 -44.54 -3.12 19.69
C TRP A 412 -44.00 -4.54 19.47
N TYR A 413 -44.88 -5.54 19.30
CA TYR A 413 -44.48 -6.93 19.07
C TYR A 413 -43.96 -7.20 17.65
N GLU A 414 -44.30 -6.38 16.67
CA GLU A 414 -43.80 -6.49 15.29
C GLU A 414 -42.31 -6.10 15.23
N ASN A 415 -41.83 -5.36 16.23
CA ASN A 415 -40.42 -5.01 16.44
C ASN A 415 -39.62 -6.06 17.24
N VAL A 416 -40.23 -7.20 17.59
CA VAL A 416 -39.50 -8.34 18.14
C VAL A 416 -38.67 -8.93 17.02
N SER A 417 -37.38 -9.02 17.24
CA SER A 417 -36.45 -9.61 16.30
C SER A 417 -35.62 -10.68 16.97
N VAL A 418 -35.35 -11.76 16.23
CA VAL A 418 -34.56 -12.89 16.69
C VAL A 418 -33.30 -13.01 15.82
N SER A 419 -32.15 -13.14 16.45
CA SER A 419 -30.92 -13.58 15.79
C SER A 419 -30.43 -14.87 16.40
N TYR A 420 -29.93 -15.76 15.55
CA TYR A 420 -29.44 -17.08 15.94
C TYR A 420 -28.06 -17.32 15.34
N GLN A 421 -27.13 -17.75 16.18
CA GLN A 421 -25.74 -17.99 15.83
C GLN A 421 -25.23 -19.28 16.48
N ASN A 422 -24.40 -20.02 15.78
CA ASN A 422 -23.74 -21.23 16.25
C ASN A 422 -22.25 -21.05 16.07
N THR A 423 -21.49 -21.41 17.08
CA THR A 423 -20.03 -21.30 17.11
C THR A 423 -19.46 -22.62 17.59
N PHE A 424 -18.71 -23.29 16.73
CA PHE A 424 -17.85 -24.41 17.12
C PHE A 424 -16.44 -23.87 17.26
N ASP A 425 -15.83 -24.03 18.43
CA ASP A 425 -14.43 -23.64 18.66
C ASP A 425 -13.61 -24.89 18.99
N SER A 426 -12.39 -24.91 18.47
CA SER A 426 -11.41 -25.96 18.69
C SER A 426 -10.08 -25.31 19.03
N GLU A 427 -9.46 -25.65 20.15
CA GLU A 427 -8.21 -25.03 20.58
C GLU A 427 -7.15 -26.10 20.86
N PHE A 428 -5.96 -25.87 20.33
CA PHE A 428 -4.73 -26.56 20.71
C PHE A 428 -3.76 -25.55 21.30
N ASN A 429 -3.41 -25.72 22.57
CA ASN A 429 -2.51 -24.83 23.29
C ASN A 429 -1.22 -25.57 23.66
N TYR A 430 -0.12 -25.21 23.02
CA TYR A 430 1.21 -25.71 23.29
C TYR A 430 1.98 -24.72 24.17
N SER A 431 2.14 -25.05 25.45
CA SER A 431 2.99 -24.31 26.39
C SER A 431 4.02 -25.26 27.01
N PRO A 432 5.27 -25.29 26.52
CA PRO A 432 6.28 -26.22 27.03
C PRO A 432 6.66 -25.90 28.50
N VAL A 433 6.84 -26.94 29.32
CA VAL A 433 7.27 -26.81 30.73
C VAL A 433 8.63 -26.12 30.82
N ARG A 434 9.55 -26.48 29.91
CA ARG A 434 10.85 -25.82 29.74
C ARG A 434 10.80 -24.89 28.53
N ARG A 435 10.43 -23.64 28.77
CA ARG A 435 10.22 -22.65 27.69
C ARG A 435 11.46 -22.43 26.83
N ASP A 436 12.64 -22.44 27.43
CA ASP A 436 13.90 -22.11 26.74
C ASP A 436 14.61 -23.34 26.13
N SER A 437 14.13 -24.55 26.43
CA SER A 437 14.77 -25.82 26.00
C SER A 437 13.73 -26.93 25.77
N ALA A 438 12.65 -26.59 25.08
CA ALA A 438 11.61 -27.54 24.75
C ALA A 438 12.19 -28.69 23.90
N ARG A 439 12.11 -29.93 24.41
CA ARG A 439 12.64 -31.13 23.74
C ARG A 439 11.90 -31.44 22.43
N TYR A 440 10.61 -31.17 22.39
CA TYR A 440 9.73 -31.35 21.23
C TYR A 440 9.27 -29.99 20.73
N ASN A 441 9.05 -29.84 19.43
CA ASN A 441 8.44 -28.62 18.89
C ASN A 441 6.91 -28.74 18.87
N TRP A 442 6.23 -27.62 18.67
CA TRP A 442 4.75 -27.58 18.68
C TRP A 442 4.13 -28.39 17.54
N PHE A 443 4.78 -28.49 16.37
CA PHE A 443 4.29 -29.30 15.24
C PHE A 443 4.28 -30.80 15.59
N GLU A 444 5.33 -31.29 16.24
CA GLU A 444 5.39 -32.67 16.73
C GLU A 444 4.36 -32.94 17.83
N ALA A 445 4.17 -31.97 18.72
CA ALA A 445 3.19 -32.06 19.78
C ALA A 445 1.76 -32.09 19.23
N LEU A 446 1.45 -31.28 18.19
CA LEU A 446 0.14 -31.21 17.55
C LEU A 446 -0.35 -32.57 17.02
N ILE A 447 0.55 -33.36 16.44
CA ILE A 447 0.17 -34.62 15.80
C ILE A 447 0.22 -35.80 16.80
N ASN A 448 1.00 -35.68 17.89
CA ASN A 448 1.26 -36.78 18.81
C ASN A 448 0.90 -36.42 20.27
N PRO A 449 -0.20 -36.97 20.81
CA PRO A 449 -0.65 -36.72 22.19
C PRO A 449 0.39 -37.07 23.26
N SER A 450 1.23 -38.10 23.02
CA SER A 450 2.25 -38.51 23.99
C SER A 450 3.41 -37.50 24.04
N LYS A 451 3.79 -36.95 22.88
CA LYS A 451 4.79 -35.87 22.81
C LYS A 451 4.24 -34.56 23.38
N TYR A 452 2.95 -34.27 23.16
CA TYR A 452 2.26 -33.15 23.78
C TYR A 452 2.37 -33.24 25.31
N LYS A 453 1.92 -34.35 25.90
CA LYS A 453 1.98 -34.57 27.35
C LYS A 453 3.40 -34.49 27.91
N ALA A 454 4.38 -35.05 27.20
CA ALA A 454 5.78 -34.98 27.62
C ALA A 454 6.35 -33.54 27.54
N ALA A 455 5.85 -32.71 26.63
CA ALA A 455 6.31 -31.34 26.45
C ALA A 455 5.62 -30.32 27.37
N THR A 456 4.31 -30.45 27.58
CA THR A 456 3.48 -29.48 28.31
C THR A 456 3.13 -29.92 29.74
N GLY A 457 3.24 -31.22 30.03
CA GLY A 457 2.73 -31.80 31.27
C GLY A 457 1.21 -32.00 31.29
N ASP A 458 0.53 -31.65 30.20
CA ASP A 458 -0.93 -31.66 30.08
C ASP A 458 -1.40 -32.86 29.22
N SER A 459 -2.48 -33.52 29.63
CA SER A 459 -3.11 -34.60 28.86
C SER A 459 -4.20 -34.12 27.90
N ASP A 460 -4.69 -32.89 28.06
CA ASP A 460 -5.80 -32.34 27.28
C ASP A 460 -5.27 -31.77 25.96
N HIS A 461 -4.95 -32.69 25.06
CA HIS A 461 -4.31 -32.39 23.78
C HIS A 461 -5.11 -31.42 22.91
N TYR A 462 -6.44 -31.54 22.91
CA TYR A 462 -7.35 -30.66 22.19
C TYR A 462 -8.57 -30.36 23.03
N GLN A 463 -9.04 -29.12 22.96
CA GLN A 463 -10.29 -28.67 23.56
C GLN A 463 -11.30 -28.35 22.46
N TYR A 464 -12.54 -28.77 22.64
CA TYR A 464 -13.62 -28.54 21.67
C TYR A 464 -14.88 -28.08 22.38
N GLY A 465 -15.67 -27.26 21.73
CA GLY A 465 -16.97 -26.88 22.23
C GLY A 465 -17.87 -26.40 21.12
N PHE A 466 -19.17 -26.53 21.36
CA PHE A 466 -20.19 -25.94 20.50
C PHE A 466 -21.08 -25.01 21.32
N ARG A 467 -21.24 -23.76 20.88
CA ARG A 467 -22.08 -22.75 21.51
C ARG A 467 -23.18 -22.33 20.55
N GLN A 468 -24.42 -22.37 21.01
CA GLN A 468 -25.59 -21.86 20.32
C GLN A 468 -26.07 -20.62 21.05
N GLN A 469 -26.25 -19.54 20.31
CA GLN A 469 -26.66 -18.26 20.85
C GLN A 469 -27.96 -17.83 20.16
N ALA A 470 -28.97 -17.55 20.97
CA ALA A 470 -30.23 -16.94 20.54
C ALA A 470 -30.38 -15.60 21.24
N ASP A 471 -30.46 -14.53 20.46
CA ASP A 471 -30.74 -13.19 20.94
C ASP A 471 -32.13 -12.76 20.49
N VAL A 472 -32.96 -12.39 21.45
CA VAL A 472 -34.25 -11.76 21.22
C VAL A 472 -34.11 -10.31 21.63
N SER A 473 -34.38 -9.39 20.72
CA SER A 473 -34.39 -7.96 21.03
C SER A 473 -35.68 -7.31 20.59
N LEU A 474 -36.15 -6.39 21.41
CA LEU A 474 -37.37 -5.62 21.21
C LEU A 474 -37.01 -4.14 21.17
N GLY A 475 -37.08 -3.55 19.98
CA GLY A 475 -36.81 -2.14 19.77
C GLY A 475 -38.05 -1.26 19.99
N GLN A 476 -37.85 -0.06 20.55
CA GLN A 476 -38.89 0.97 20.69
C GLN A 476 -40.21 0.44 21.30
N ILE A 477 -40.12 -0.14 22.50
CA ILE A 477 -41.27 -0.60 23.29
C ILE A 477 -42.30 0.51 23.48
N LEU A 478 -41.81 1.74 23.62
CA LEU A 478 -42.64 2.95 23.67
C LEU A 478 -42.64 3.62 22.29
N ASN A 479 -43.83 3.93 21.78
CA ASN A 479 -44.00 4.73 20.57
C ASN A 479 -43.75 6.22 20.88
N SER A 480 -42.47 6.60 21.05
CA SER A 480 -42.05 7.97 21.33
C SER A 480 -40.88 8.38 20.45
N ARG A 481 -40.90 9.62 19.95
CA ARG A 481 -39.81 10.20 19.16
C ARG A 481 -38.64 10.70 20.02
N PHE A 482 -38.85 10.87 21.33
CA PHE A 482 -37.87 11.45 22.26
C PHE A 482 -37.26 10.42 23.21
N LEU A 483 -38.00 9.36 23.49
CA LEU A 483 -37.63 8.33 24.45
C LEU A 483 -37.53 6.99 23.73
N ASN A 484 -36.38 6.33 23.83
CA ASN A 484 -36.20 5.00 23.31
C ASN A 484 -36.08 4.02 24.49
N LEU A 485 -37.10 3.17 24.64
CA LEU A 485 -37.10 2.04 25.55
C LEU A 485 -36.95 0.76 24.73
N SER A 486 -35.97 -0.07 25.07
CA SER A 486 -35.69 -1.33 24.38
C SER A 486 -35.41 -2.42 25.40
N ALA A 487 -35.77 -3.67 25.06
CA ALA A 487 -35.45 -4.84 25.87
C ALA A 487 -34.66 -5.85 25.05
N ASN A 488 -33.84 -6.64 25.73
CA ASN A 488 -33.09 -7.72 25.11
C ASN A 488 -33.06 -8.93 26.04
N ALA A 489 -33.06 -10.11 25.47
CA ALA A 489 -32.81 -11.37 26.15
C ALA A 489 -31.79 -12.15 25.31
N ASN A 490 -30.70 -12.58 25.95
CA ASN A 490 -29.68 -13.43 25.35
C ASN A 490 -29.73 -14.78 26.04
N TYR A 491 -29.69 -15.86 25.26
CA TYR A 491 -29.61 -17.24 25.73
C TYR A 491 -28.44 -17.93 25.02
N ASN A 492 -27.55 -18.56 25.79
CA ASN A 492 -26.47 -19.38 25.28
C ASN A 492 -26.63 -20.82 25.77
N GLU A 493 -26.50 -21.78 24.87
CA GLU A 493 -26.36 -23.21 25.15
C GLU A 493 -24.96 -23.65 24.74
N TYR A 494 -24.25 -24.33 25.64
CA TYR A 494 -22.92 -24.86 25.42
C TYR A 494 -22.96 -26.39 25.45
N TRP A 495 -22.28 -27.02 24.51
CA TRP A 495 -22.09 -28.46 24.45
C TRP A 495 -20.60 -28.76 24.49
N PHE A 496 -20.21 -29.62 25.43
CA PHE A 496 -18.83 -30.04 25.60
C PHE A 496 -18.72 -31.58 25.55
N PRO A 497 -17.67 -32.12 24.92
CA PRO A 497 -17.40 -33.55 24.90
C PRO A 497 -16.70 -34.04 26.18
N THR A 498 -16.27 -33.12 27.03
CA THR A 498 -15.54 -33.36 28.28
C THR A 498 -16.08 -32.48 29.40
N SER A 499 -15.75 -32.84 30.64
CA SER A 499 -15.92 -31.99 31.80
C SER A 499 -14.81 -32.23 32.82
N THR A 500 -14.50 -31.22 33.62
CA THR A 500 -13.49 -31.31 34.68
C THR A 500 -14.08 -31.94 35.94
N ARG A 501 -13.32 -32.85 36.56
CA ARG A 501 -13.55 -33.32 37.93
C ARG A 501 -12.30 -33.13 38.75
N LYS A 502 -12.45 -32.54 39.92
CA LYS A 502 -11.36 -32.39 40.90
C LYS A 502 -11.54 -33.37 42.04
N SER A 503 -10.43 -33.98 42.45
CA SER A 503 -10.36 -34.83 43.63
C SER A 503 -9.15 -34.45 44.47
N PHE A 504 -9.33 -34.35 45.77
CA PHE A 504 -8.25 -34.15 46.72
C PHE A 504 -7.54 -35.47 47.00
N VAL A 505 -6.20 -35.49 46.90
CA VAL A 505 -5.37 -36.64 47.26
C VAL A 505 -4.70 -36.35 48.60
N PRO A 506 -5.10 -37.01 49.70
CA PRO A 506 -4.59 -36.72 51.03
C PRO A 506 -3.07 -36.92 51.18
N ASP A 507 -2.52 -37.93 50.49
CA ASP A 507 -1.12 -38.33 50.62
C ASP A 507 -0.13 -37.28 50.07
N SER A 508 -0.53 -36.54 49.02
CA SER A 508 0.28 -35.45 48.45
C SER A 508 -0.20 -34.07 48.86
N ASN A 509 -1.32 -33.97 49.59
CA ASN A 509 -2.00 -32.71 49.95
C ASN A 509 -2.25 -31.80 48.72
N GLU A 510 -2.63 -32.41 47.60
CA GLU A 510 -2.85 -31.73 46.32
C GLU A 510 -4.25 -32.02 45.76
N VAL A 511 -4.81 -31.04 45.05
CA VAL A 511 -6.03 -31.21 44.26
C VAL A 511 -5.62 -31.62 42.85
N VAL A 512 -6.08 -32.79 42.42
CA VAL A 512 -5.80 -33.33 41.09
C VAL A 512 -7.01 -33.14 40.19
N ASP A 513 -6.77 -32.55 39.03
CA ASP A 513 -7.77 -32.34 37.99
C ASP A 513 -7.80 -33.55 37.04
N ARG A 514 -9.00 -34.03 36.72
CA ARG A 514 -9.25 -35.12 35.77
C ARG A 514 -10.29 -34.69 34.75
N SER A 515 -9.90 -34.71 33.48
CA SER A 515 -10.84 -34.59 32.37
C SER A 515 -11.67 -35.88 32.23
N VAL A 516 -12.99 -35.75 32.28
CA VAL A 516 -13.95 -36.85 32.14
C VAL A 516 -14.65 -36.70 30.79
N ARG A 517 -14.42 -37.66 29.89
CA ARG A 517 -15.08 -37.72 28.58
C ARG A 517 -16.54 -38.08 28.74
N GLY A 518 -17.42 -37.30 28.11
CA GLY A 518 -18.86 -37.47 28.13
C GLY A 518 -19.55 -36.21 27.62
N PHE A 519 -20.67 -36.36 26.94
CA PHE A 519 -21.46 -35.22 26.48
C PHE A 519 -22.10 -34.53 27.68
N THR A 520 -21.74 -33.27 27.89
CA THR A 520 -22.31 -32.42 28.94
C THR A 520 -22.76 -31.11 28.33
N THR A 521 -23.84 -30.55 28.86
CA THR A 521 -24.35 -29.26 28.39
C THR A 521 -24.39 -28.24 29.52
N ALA A 522 -24.27 -26.98 29.15
CA ALA A 522 -24.43 -25.85 30.03
C ALA A 522 -25.29 -24.80 29.35
N ARG A 523 -25.95 -23.94 30.13
CA ARG A 523 -26.74 -22.84 29.60
C ARG A 523 -26.64 -21.62 30.47
N ASP A 524 -26.58 -20.46 29.84
CA ASP A 524 -26.72 -19.19 30.52
C ASP A 524 -27.65 -18.27 29.75
N PHE A 525 -28.16 -17.27 30.46
CA PHE A 525 -29.00 -16.25 29.88
C PHE A 525 -28.89 -14.96 30.67
N SER A 526 -29.17 -13.86 29.97
CA SER A 526 -29.26 -12.53 30.56
C SER A 526 -30.39 -11.75 29.90
N THR A 527 -30.97 -10.84 30.66
CA THR A 527 -32.03 -9.94 30.17
C THR A 527 -31.64 -8.51 30.47
N GLY A 528 -31.92 -7.61 29.54
CA GLY A 528 -31.65 -6.19 29.66
C GLY A 528 -32.85 -5.33 29.31
N LEU A 529 -32.94 -4.17 29.95
CA LEU A 529 -33.86 -3.09 29.62
C LEU A 529 -33.04 -1.81 29.49
N SER A 530 -33.05 -1.19 28.31
CA SER A 530 -32.27 0.01 28.03
C SER A 530 -33.18 1.18 27.71
N PHE A 531 -32.98 2.28 28.43
CA PHE A 531 -33.63 3.56 28.24
C PHE A 531 -32.61 4.58 27.73
N SER A 532 -32.93 5.31 26.68
CA SER A 532 -32.07 6.39 26.16
C SER A 532 -32.87 7.56 25.60
N THR A 533 -32.27 8.74 25.63
CA THR A 533 -32.84 9.96 25.03
C THR A 533 -31.73 10.84 24.47
N THR A 534 -32.09 11.84 23.68
CA THR A 534 -31.17 12.85 23.14
C THR A 534 -31.69 14.23 23.48
N VAL A 535 -30.85 15.03 24.15
CA VAL A 535 -31.13 16.42 24.52
C VAL A 535 -30.20 17.33 23.74
N TYR A 536 -30.75 18.36 23.11
CA TYR A 536 -29.99 19.34 22.34
C TYR A 536 -29.95 20.69 23.09
N GLY A 537 -28.74 21.17 23.37
CA GLY A 537 -28.48 22.53 23.83
C GLY A 537 -27.93 23.39 22.69
N LEU A 538 -28.54 24.55 22.45
CA LEU A 538 -28.11 25.52 21.44
C LEU A 538 -27.76 26.83 22.14
N MET A 539 -26.55 27.32 21.93
CA MET A 539 -26.09 28.61 22.45
C MET A 539 -25.64 29.49 21.29
N ASN A 540 -26.34 30.59 21.06
CA ASN A 540 -25.99 31.57 20.04
C ASN A 540 -25.01 32.61 20.61
N ALA A 541 -23.74 32.24 20.71
CA ALA A 541 -22.67 33.14 21.13
C ALA A 541 -21.72 33.41 19.96
N LYS A 542 -21.52 34.70 19.64
CA LYS A 542 -20.59 35.12 18.59
C LYS A 542 -19.20 35.32 19.19
N VAL A 543 -18.25 34.46 18.81
CA VAL A 543 -16.84 34.56 19.20
C VAL A 543 -15.99 34.49 17.93
N GLY A 544 -15.52 35.63 17.45
CA GLY A 544 -14.79 35.72 16.18
C GLY A 544 -15.60 35.20 14.99
N LYS A 545 -15.07 34.19 14.28
CA LYS A 545 -15.74 33.53 13.14
C LYS A 545 -16.78 32.48 13.57
N ILE A 546 -16.94 32.20 14.87
CA ILE A 546 -17.92 31.25 15.40
C ILE A 546 -19.21 32.00 15.76
N GLN A 547 -20.36 31.50 15.31
CA GLN A 547 -21.67 32.14 15.51
C GLN A 547 -22.57 31.44 16.54
N SER A 548 -22.45 30.13 16.66
CA SER A 548 -23.25 29.35 17.60
C SER A 548 -22.52 28.08 18.02
N PHE A 549 -22.90 27.57 19.18
CA PHE A 549 -22.44 26.30 19.73
C PHE A 549 -23.65 25.37 19.90
N ARG A 550 -23.46 24.10 19.57
CA ARG A 550 -24.43 23.03 19.80
C ARG A 550 -23.79 21.97 20.69
N HIS A 551 -24.46 21.68 21.79
CA HIS A 551 -24.13 20.54 22.66
C HIS A 551 -25.23 19.50 22.52
N THR A 552 -24.87 18.30 22.06
CA THR A 552 -25.78 17.15 22.02
C THR A 552 -25.44 16.23 23.18
N LEU A 553 -26.39 16.04 24.10
CA LEU A 553 -26.30 15.17 25.26
C LEU A 553 -27.12 13.91 25.00
N ARG A 554 -26.52 12.73 25.13
CA ARG A 554 -27.19 11.43 24.95
C ARG A 554 -27.03 10.58 26.21
N PRO A 555 -27.87 10.81 27.24
CA PRO A 555 -27.90 9.95 28.41
C PRO A 555 -28.56 8.61 28.07
N SER A 556 -28.07 7.55 28.71
CA SER A 556 -28.63 6.21 28.63
C SER A 556 -28.51 5.51 29.97
N LEU A 557 -29.54 4.74 30.31
CA LEU A 557 -29.65 3.93 31.51
C LEU A 557 -29.96 2.50 31.07
N SER A 558 -29.18 1.52 31.52
CA SER A 558 -29.40 0.11 31.21
C SER A 558 -29.54 -0.71 32.48
N LEU A 559 -30.67 -1.38 32.65
CA LEU A 559 -30.84 -2.41 33.67
C LEU A 559 -30.46 -3.75 33.04
N SER A 560 -29.61 -4.51 33.70
CA SER A 560 -29.22 -5.86 33.26
C SER A 560 -29.36 -6.85 34.41
N TYR A 561 -29.89 -8.03 34.09
CA TYR A 561 -30.08 -9.13 35.02
C TYR A 561 -29.46 -10.40 34.48
N ARG A 562 -28.69 -11.08 35.33
CA ARG A 562 -28.12 -12.41 35.09
C ARG A 562 -28.23 -13.23 36.39
N PRO A 563 -28.86 -14.41 36.37
CA PRO A 563 -28.92 -15.30 37.53
C PRO A 563 -27.54 -15.81 37.97
N ASP A 564 -27.44 -16.29 39.21
CA ASP A 564 -26.26 -17.04 39.66
C ASP A 564 -26.28 -18.48 39.14
N PHE A 565 -25.54 -18.72 38.07
CA PHE A 565 -25.35 -20.04 37.48
C PHE A 565 -24.49 -20.97 38.34
N SER A 566 -23.91 -20.47 39.43
CA SER A 566 -23.21 -21.32 40.38
C SER A 566 -24.12 -22.04 41.36
N SER A 567 -25.39 -21.66 41.50
CA SER A 567 -26.31 -22.36 42.41
C SER A 567 -26.46 -23.85 42.07
N ASP A 568 -26.67 -24.68 43.09
CA ASP A 568 -26.69 -26.15 42.94
C ASP A 568 -27.83 -26.64 42.02
N PHE A 569 -28.89 -25.83 41.88
CA PHE A 569 -29.99 -26.05 40.93
C PHE A 569 -29.50 -26.29 39.50
N TRP A 570 -28.46 -25.57 39.05
CA TRP A 570 -27.94 -25.70 37.69
C TRP A 570 -26.98 -26.88 37.51
N GLY A 571 -26.34 -27.34 38.58
CA GLY A 571 -25.38 -28.44 38.55
C GLY A 571 -24.05 -28.15 37.83
N PHE A 572 -23.77 -26.89 37.48
CA PHE A 572 -22.55 -26.48 36.75
C PHE A 572 -21.32 -26.33 37.66
N TYR A 573 -21.53 -26.17 38.96
CA TYR A 573 -20.46 -26.01 39.93
C TYR A 573 -20.44 -27.16 40.92
N ARG A 574 -19.23 -27.52 41.35
CA ARG A 574 -19.00 -28.54 42.39
C ARG A 574 -18.02 -28.00 43.41
N THR A 575 -17.98 -28.65 44.56
CA THR A 575 -17.07 -28.32 45.66
C THR A 575 -16.06 -29.45 45.84
N VAL A 576 -14.79 -29.10 46.01
CA VAL A 576 -13.69 -30.03 46.32
C VAL A 576 -12.97 -29.56 47.58
N GLN A 577 -12.46 -30.50 48.37
CA GLN A 577 -11.56 -30.18 49.48
C GLN A 577 -10.20 -29.73 48.93
N THR A 578 -9.59 -28.71 49.53
CA THR A 578 -8.33 -28.12 49.06
C THR A 578 -7.13 -28.47 49.93
N ASP A 579 -7.36 -28.86 51.18
CA ASP A 579 -6.30 -29.23 52.11
C ASP A 579 -6.76 -30.26 53.15
N SER A 580 -5.80 -30.82 53.86
CA SER A 580 -6.04 -31.76 54.98
C SER A 580 -6.80 -31.15 56.16
N THR A 581 -6.96 -29.82 56.22
CA THR A 581 -7.73 -29.12 57.27
C THR A 581 -9.23 -29.06 56.96
N GLY A 582 -9.66 -29.54 55.79
CA GLY A 582 -11.07 -29.60 55.41
C GLY A 582 -11.57 -28.33 54.72
N ARG A 583 -10.69 -27.40 54.33
CA ARG A 583 -11.11 -26.24 53.53
C ARG A 583 -11.60 -26.71 52.18
N THR A 584 -12.61 -26.03 51.64
CA THR A 584 -13.21 -26.39 50.36
C THR A 584 -13.17 -25.24 49.37
N GLN A 585 -13.13 -25.59 48.09
CA GLN A 585 -13.17 -24.67 46.97
C GLN A 585 -14.27 -25.10 46.00
N ARG A 586 -15.07 -24.13 45.57
CA ARG A 586 -16.06 -24.32 44.51
C ARG A 586 -15.40 -24.08 43.15
N TYR A 587 -15.62 -24.98 42.20
CA TYR A 587 -15.06 -24.93 40.85
C TYR A 587 -16.15 -25.20 39.80
N SER A 588 -15.97 -24.68 38.58
CA SER A 588 -16.88 -24.96 37.47
C SER A 588 -16.46 -26.29 36.83
N ILE A 589 -17.42 -27.15 36.49
CA ILE A 589 -17.10 -28.38 35.76
C ILE A 589 -16.67 -28.12 34.30
N PHE A 590 -16.73 -26.86 33.84
CA PHE A 590 -16.37 -26.44 32.48
C PHE A 590 -15.14 -25.53 32.42
N GLU A 591 -14.41 -25.31 33.53
CA GLU A 591 -13.32 -24.31 33.60
C GLU A 591 -12.10 -24.61 32.71
N ASN A 592 -11.95 -25.84 32.21
CA ASN A 592 -10.91 -26.23 31.26
C ASN A 592 -11.48 -26.46 29.84
N GLU A 593 -12.76 -26.14 29.62
CA GLU A 593 -13.39 -26.25 28.30
C GLU A 593 -13.21 -24.96 27.51
N VAL A 594 -13.25 -25.05 26.18
CA VAL A 594 -12.93 -23.92 25.27
C VAL A 594 -13.78 -22.65 25.53
N PHE A 595 -15.00 -22.80 26.05
CA PHE A 595 -15.89 -21.67 26.36
C PHE A 595 -15.99 -21.35 27.86
N ASN A 596 -15.29 -22.05 28.77
CA ASN A 596 -15.33 -21.91 30.23
C ASN A 596 -16.72 -22.09 30.92
N GLY A 597 -17.81 -22.16 30.14
CA GLY A 597 -19.19 -22.34 30.59
C GLY A 597 -19.79 -21.12 31.31
N PRO A 598 -20.99 -21.29 31.90
CA PRO A 598 -21.67 -20.24 32.68
C PRO A 598 -20.86 -19.79 33.89
N GLY A 599 -20.51 -18.51 33.92
CA GLY A 599 -19.83 -17.89 35.06
C GLY A 599 -20.68 -17.76 36.33
N ARG A 600 -20.00 -17.72 37.49
CA ARG A 600 -20.55 -17.59 38.84
C ARG A 600 -21.00 -16.17 39.18
N GLY A 601 -22.02 -16.08 40.03
CA GLY A 601 -22.47 -14.85 40.66
C GLY A 601 -23.73 -14.30 40.01
N GLU A 602 -24.62 -13.77 40.83
CA GLU A 602 -25.77 -13.01 40.36
C GLU A 602 -25.33 -11.60 39.94
N GLN A 603 -25.90 -11.08 38.85
CA GLN A 603 -25.72 -9.68 38.46
C GLN A 603 -27.07 -9.01 38.32
N ARG A 604 -27.21 -7.88 39.02
CA ARG A 604 -28.32 -6.94 38.90
C ARG A 604 -27.71 -5.56 38.74
N ALA A 605 -27.30 -5.22 37.52
CA ALA A 605 -26.52 -4.01 37.29
C ALA A 605 -27.34 -2.92 36.60
N LEU A 606 -27.29 -1.71 37.17
CA LEU A 606 -27.77 -0.48 36.55
C LEU A 606 -26.59 0.28 35.95
N GLY A 607 -26.44 0.21 34.63
CA GLY A 607 -25.47 0.97 33.87
C GLY A 607 -25.96 2.37 33.57
N PHE A 608 -25.07 3.35 33.70
CA PHE A 608 -25.30 4.72 33.27
C PHE A 608 -24.23 5.12 32.27
N SER A 609 -24.62 5.69 31.13
CA SER A 609 -23.69 6.28 30.17
C SER A 609 -24.19 7.63 29.68
N LEU A 610 -23.28 8.60 29.62
CA LEU A 610 -23.50 9.95 29.14
C LEU A 610 -22.55 10.25 27.99
N ASN A 611 -23.09 10.36 26.78
CA ASN A 611 -22.32 10.78 25.62
C ASN A 611 -22.57 12.26 25.32
N ASN A 612 -21.49 13.00 25.10
CA ASN A 612 -21.52 14.43 24.81
C ASN A 612 -20.83 14.68 23.46
N THR A 613 -21.46 15.46 22.59
CA THR A 613 -20.86 15.96 21.35
C THR A 613 -20.98 17.48 21.34
N PHE A 614 -19.87 18.17 21.06
CA PHE A 614 -19.82 19.64 21.01
C PHE A 614 -19.42 20.11 19.62
N GLU A 615 -20.28 20.92 19.03
CA GLU A 615 -20.12 21.43 17.68
C GLU A 615 -20.23 22.96 17.69
N ALA A 616 -19.53 23.61 16.78
CA ALA A 616 -19.59 25.06 16.63
C ALA A 616 -19.84 25.41 15.16
N LYS A 617 -20.74 26.36 14.92
CA LYS A 617 -21.00 26.88 13.58
C LYS A 617 -20.02 28.01 13.29
N GLN A 618 -19.09 27.76 12.39
CA GLN A 618 -18.17 28.76 11.86
C GLN A 618 -18.78 29.41 10.61
N VAL A 619 -18.64 30.72 10.51
CA VAL A 619 -19.02 31.48 9.32
C VAL A 619 -17.81 32.23 8.79
N LYS A 620 -17.46 31.97 7.54
CA LYS A 620 -16.46 32.70 6.77
C LYS A 620 -17.19 33.53 5.72
N ARG A 621 -16.68 34.73 5.44
CA ARG A 621 -17.12 35.54 4.30
C ARG A 621 -15.97 35.64 3.32
N ASP A 622 -16.24 35.41 2.05
CA ASP A 622 -15.26 35.57 0.98
C ASP A 622 -15.06 37.05 0.62
N SER A 623 -14.06 37.37 -0.21
CA SER A 623 -13.77 38.72 -0.71
C SER A 623 -14.90 39.35 -1.53
N THR A 624 -15.86 38.55 -2.01
CA THR A 624 -17.10 38.99 -2.68
C THR A 624 -18.26 39.22 -1.69
N GLY A 625 -18.07 38.97 -0.39
CA GLY A 625 -19.10 39.09 0.64
C GLY A 625 -19.96 37.83 0.83
N GLU A 626 -19.75 36.77 0.02
CA GLU A 626 -20.51 35.52 0.10
C GLU A 626 -20.28 34.79 1.43
N LYS A 627 -21.38 34.35 2.07
CA LYS A 627 -21.37 33.74 3.41
C LYS A 627 -21.22 32.22 3.30
N GLN A 628 -20.07 31.68 3.69
CA GLN A 628 -19.86 30.24 3.84
C GLN A 628 -20.03 29.83 5.30
N GLU A 629 -20.93 28.87 5.56
CA GLU A 629 -21.18 28.33 6.89
C GLU A 629 -20.65 26.90 6.98
N ASN A 630 -19.83 26.59 7.99
CA ASN A 630 -19.31 25.27 8.25
C ASN A 630 -19.53 24.87 9.71
N VAL A 631 -19.92 23.62 9.96
CA VAL A 631 -20.07 23.08 11.32
C VAL A 631 -18.82 22.30 11.67
N ILE A 632 -18.05 22.80 12.64
CA ILE A 632 -16.85 22.16 13.14
C ILE A 632 -17.17 21.38 14.42
N ARG A 633 -16.70 20.13 14.51
CA ARG A 633 -16.83 19.33 15.72
C ARG A 633 -15.64 19.59 16.64
N LEU A 634 -15.87 20.34 17.71
CA LEU A 634 -14.85 20.62 18.72
C LEU A 634 -14.57 19.37 19.57
N ILE A 635 -15.61 18.61 19.87
CA ILE A 635 -15.53 17.32 20.55
C ILE A 635 -16.47 16.38 19.79
N ASP A 636 -15.90 15.36 19.14
CA ASP A 636 -16.68 14.34 18.44
C ASP A 636 -17.48 13.51 19.47
N GLN A 637 -16.81 13.11 20.55
CA GLN A 637 -17.40 12.31 21.62
C GLN A 637 -16.65 12.50 22.94
N LEU A 638 -17.38 12.84 23.99
CA LEU A 638 -16.97 12.68 25.38
C LEU A 638 -17.98 11.75 26.06
N SER A 639 -17.57 10.49 26.25
CA SER A 639 -18.37 9.46 26.91
C SER A 639 -17.92 9.30 28.35
N LEU A 640 -18.88 9.24 29.26
CA LEU A 640 -18.70 8.84 30.64
C LEU A 640 -19.59 7.64 30.90
N SER A 641 -19.06 6.58 31.49
CA SER A 641 -19.84 5.38 31.81
C SER A 641 -19.42 4.73 33.11
N SER A 642 -20.39 4.30 33.90
CA SER A 642 -20.22 3.53 35.13
C SER A 642 -21.44 2.62 35.32
N SER A 643 -21.40 1.72 36.29
CA SER A 643 -22.53 0.84 36.60
C SER A 643 -22.58 0.53 38.08
N TYR A 644 -23.77 0.27 38.61
CA TYR A 644 -23.96 -0.15 40.00
C TYR A 644 -24.57 -1.54 40.04
N ASN A 645 -23.87 -2.52 40.58
CA ASN A 645 -24.34 -3.90 40.73
C ASN A 645 -24.97 -4.11 42.12
N PHE A 646 -26.30 -4.20 42.16
CA PHE A 646 -27.06 -4.42 43.39
C PHE A 646 -26.82 -5.81 44.01
N ALA A 647 -26.39 -6.78 43.21
CA ALA A 647 -26.15 -8.16 43.65
C ALA A 647 -24.73 -8.42 44.16
N ALA A 648 -23.80 -7.45 44.06
CA ALA A 648 -22.43 -7.62 44.55
C ALA A 648 -22.36 -7.46 46.08
N ASP A 649 -21.53 -8.28 46.75
CA ASP A 649 -21.33 -8.19 48.20
C ASP A 649 -20.53 -6.94 48.62
N SER A 650 -19.61 -6.48 47.78
CA SER A 650 -18.77 -5.30 48.00
C SER A 650 -18.40 -4.62 46.68
N LEU A 651 -17.90 -3.38 46.73
CA LEU A 651 -17.46 -2.63 45.55
C LEU A 651 -18.57 -2.51 44.48
N LYS A 652 -19.80 -2.23 44.93
CA LYS A 652 -21.02 -2.23 44.11
C LYS A 652 -20.97 -1.24 42.93
N LEU A 653 -20.28 -0.11 43.07
CA LEU A 653 -20.14 0.92 42.04
C LEU A 653 -18.88 0.68 41.19
N ALA A 654 -19.04 0.36 39.91
CA ALA A 654 -17.92 0.19 39.00
C ALA A 654 -17.14 1.50 38.76
N ASP A 655 -15.87 1.36 38.38
CA ASP A 655 -15.02 2.47 37.98
C ASP A 655 -15.68 3.31 36.88
N LEU A 656 -15.46 4.62 36.92
CA LEU A 656 -15.90 5.54 35.89
C LEU A 656 -14.92 5.48 34.71
N ASN A 657 -15.41 5.01 33.58
CA ASN A 657 -14.69 4.99 32.31
C ASN A 657 -15.04 6.25 31.52
N THR A 658 -14.02 7.00 31.15
CA THR A 658 -14.15 8.22 30.34
C THR A 658 -13.40 8.04 29.03
N SER A 659 -14.04 8.34 27.91
CA SER A 659 -13.39 8.39 26.60
C SER A 659 -13.66 9.71 25.91
N PHE A 660 -12.64 10.28 25.30
CA PHE A 660 -12.65 11.56 24.61
C PHE A 660 -12.10 11.39 23.20
N SER A 661 -12.77 11.94 22.21
CA SER A 661 -12.25 12.06 20.84
C SER A 661 -12.61 13.40 20.23
N ALA A 662 -11.68 13.98 19.48
CA ALA A 662 -11.88 15.27 18.83
C ALA A 662 -11.04 15.40 17.54
N ARG A 663 -11.58 16.17 16.58
CA ARG A 663 -10.93 16.57 15.33
C ARG A 663 -10.98 18.09 15.20
N ILE A 664 -10.29 18.77 16.11
CA ILE A 664 -10.35 20.23 16.27
C ILE A 664 -9.71 20.95 15.08
N VAL A 665 -8.64 20.37 14.53
CA VAL A 665 -7.88 20.89 13.39
C VAL A 665 -7.95 19.86 12.28
N ASP A 666 -8.07 20.33 11.04
CA ASP A 666 -8.03 19.44 9.88
C ASP A 666 -6.72 18.64 9.83
N GLY A 667 -6.81 17.36 9.50
CA GLY A 667 -5.69 16.42 9.59
C GLY A 667 -5.27 16.01 11.01
N MET A 668 -5.83 16.59 12.09
CA MET A 668 -5.52 16.22 13.48
C MET A 668 -6.65 15.39 14.11
N SER A 669 -6.31 14.23 14.67
CA SER A 669 -7.20 13.42 15.50
C SER A 669 -6.62 13.25 16.90
N ILE A 670 -7.42 13.55 17.92
CA ILE A 670 -7.08 13.35 19.33
C ILE A 670 -8.02 12.29 19.88
N ARG A 671 -7.45 11.31 20.58
CA ARG A 671 -8.20 10.32 21.36
C ARG A 671 -7.59 10.24 22.75
N ALA A 672 -8.40 10.28 23.79
CA ALA A 672 -7.97 10.07 25.15
C ALA A 672 -8.95 9.16 25.89
N SER A 673 -8.48 8.41 26.86
CA SER A 673 -9.31 7.61 27.75
C SER A 673 -8.73 7.63 29.16
N ALA A 674 -9.60 7.67 30.15
CA ALA A 674 -9.25 7.69 31.56
C ALA A 674 -10.18 6.78 32.34
N ASN A 675 -9.64 6.12 33.37
CA ASN A 675 -10.41 5.31 34.30
C ASN A 675 -10.26 5.86 35.70
N PHE A 676 -11.38 6.02 36.39
CA PHE A 676 -11.42 6.59 37.74
C PHE A 676 -12.06 5.60 38.71
N ASN A 677 -11.38 5.38 39.82
CA ASN A 677 -11.81 4.53 40.93
C ASN A 677 -12.46 5.39 42.03
N PHE A 678 -13.56 4.90 42.61
CA PHE A 678 -14.27 5.59 43.69
C PHE A 678 -13.89 5.09 45.09
N TYR A 679 -13.20 3.94 45.16
CA TYR A 679 -12.90 3.24 46.40
C TYR A 679 -11.48 3.47 46.89
N ASP A 680 -11.29 3.43 48.20
CA ASP A 680 -9.97 3.48 48.82
C ASP A 680 -9.22 2.15 48.64
N ARG A 681 -7.94 2.11 48.98
CA ARG A 681 -7.09 0.91 48.89
C ARG A 681 -6.44 0.57 50.22
N ASP A 682 -6.24 -0.73 50.44
CA ASP A 682 -5.40 -1.21 51.55
C ASP A 682 -3.90 -1.00 51.27
N GLU A 683 -3.05 -1.28 52.25
CA GLU A 683 -1.57 -1.23 52.11
C GLU A 683 -1.05 -2.18 51.03
N SER A 684 -1.82 -3.22 50.69
CA SER A 684 -1.55 -4.15 49.60
C SER A 684 -2.08 -3.65 48.24
N GLY A 685 -2.62 -2.44 48.14
CA GLY A 685 -3.14 -1.85 46.91
C GLY A 685 -4.48 -2.41 46.41
N ASN A 686 -5.11 -3.30 47.16
CA ASN A 686 -6.42 -3.86 46.84
C ASN A 686 -7.51 -2.84 47.21
N LYS A 687 -8.57 -2.76 46.39
CA LYS A 687 -9.70 -1.88 46.69
C LYS A 687 -10.44 -2.39 47.92
N ILE A 688 -10.77 -1.50 48.84
CA ILE A 688 -11.63 -1.78 50.00
C ILE A 688 -12.97 -1.08 49.81
N ASP A 689 -14.05 -1.63 50.36
CA ASP A 689 -15.41 -1.10 50.20
C ASP A 689 -15.65 0.16 51.06
N ARG A 690 -14.84 1.18 50.81
CA ARG A 690 -14.87 2.49 51.46
C ARG A 690 -14.64 3.55 50.40
N TYR A 691 -15.54 4.53 50.29
CA TYR A 691 -15.42 5.55 49.26
C TYR A 691 -14.31 6.55 49.59
N LEU A 692 -13.49 6.91 48.58
CA LEU A 692 -12.44 7.92 48.70
C LEU A 692 -12.96 9.26 49.21
N LEU A 693 -14.20 9.62 48.83
CA LEU A 693 -14.86 10.85 49.25
C LEU A 693 -14.98 10.93 50.79
N THR A 694 -15.20 9.79 51.44
CA THR A 694 -15.35 9.71 52.91
C THR A 694 -14.02 9.66 53.65
N THR A 695 -12.98 9.06 53.05
CA THR A 695 -11.70 8.83 53.73
C THR A 695 -10.68 9.92 53.47
N SER A 696 -10.58 10.40 52.23
CA SER A 696 -9.55 11.36 51.78
C SER A 696 -10.13 12.68 51.25
N GLY A 697 -11.46 12.82 51.20
CA GLY A 697 -12.14 13.97 50.60
C GLY A 697 -12.03 14.03 49.07
N LYS A 698 -11.36 13.08 48.42
CA LYS A 698 -11.23 13.02 46.96
C LYS A 698 -12.42 12.30 46.34
N PRO A 699 -13.09 12.86 45.33
CA PRO A 699 -14.26 12.21 44.72
C PRO A 699 -13.89 10.93 43.94
N PHE A 700 -12.66 10.85 43.43
CA PHE A 700 -12.17 9.71 42.67
C PHE A 700 -10.64 9.72 42.57
N GLU A 701 -10.06 8.56 42.25
CA GLU A 701 -8.65 8.34 41.95
C GLU A 701 -8.50 7.91 40.48
N MET A 702 -7.70 8.62 39.69
CA MET A 702 -7.37 8.18 38.34
C MET A 702 -6.46 6.94 38.41
N THR A 703 -6.88 5.84 37.79
CA THR A 703 -6.11 4.58 37.78
C THR A 703 -5.39 4.35 36.45
N ARG A 704 -5.94 4.88 35.36
CA ARG A 704 -5.34 4.79 34.02
C ARG A 704 -5.65 6.05 33.24
N PHE A 705 -4.69 6.47 32.42
CA PHE A 705 -4.86 7.52 31.43
C PHE A 705 -4.07 7.17 30.19
N SER A 706 -4.70 7.31 29.03
CA SER A 706 -4.00 7.23 27.75
C SER A 706 -4.50 8.31 26.81
N ALA A 707 -3.57 8.95 26.11
CA ALA A 707 -3.86 9.92 25.08
C ALA A 707 -3.03 9.58 23.84
N SER A 708 -3.66 9.68 22.67
CA SER A 708 -3.00 9.54 21.38
C SER A 708 -3.45 10.67 20.46
N THR A 709 -2.49 11.29 19.80
CA THR A 709 -2.74 12.34 18.82
C THR A 709 -2.07 11.96 17.52
N SER A 710 -2.82 11.96 16.42
CA SER A 710 -2.28 11.81 15.08
C SER A 710 -2.46 13.12 14.32
N TYR A 711 -1.44 13.58 13.62
CA TYR A 711 -1.52 14.73 12.74
C TYR A 711 -0.92 14.36 11.39
N SER A 712 -1.72 14.46 10.32
CA SER A 712 -1.24 14.34 8.95
C SER A 712 -1.28 15.69 8.28
N PHE A 713 -0.15 16.11 7.72
CA PHE A 713 -0.04 17.32 6.95
C PHE A 713 0.45 16.97 5.55
N GLU A 714 -0.24 17.50 4.55
CA GLU A 714 0.18 17.43 3.16
C GLU A 714 0.12 18.84 2.58
N TRP A 715 1.26 19.30 2.06
CA TRP A 715 1.38 20.55 1.34
C TRP A 715 1.83 20.24 -0.08
N GLY A 716 1.16 20.81 -1.08
CA GLY A 716 1.62 20.79 -2.47
C GLY A 716 0.73 20.03 -3.46
N SER A 717 -0.41 19.49 -3.03
CA SER A 717 -1.43 18.96 -3.98
C SER A 717 -2.07 20.06 -4.84
N GLY A 718 -1.90 21.34 -4.48
CA GLY A 718 -2.29 22.52 -5.28
C GLY A 718 -1.20 23.60 -5.50
N GLY A 719 -0.03 23.47 -4.86
CA GLY A 719 1.14 24.37 -4.99
C GLY A 719 0.93 25.84 -4.56
N LEU A 720 2.03 26.51 -4.18
CA LEU A 720 2.14 27.97 -4.27
C LEU A 720 2.28 28.31 -5.76
N ARG A 721 1.20 28.79 -6.39
CA ARG A 721 1.29 29.39 -7.72
C ARG A 721 1.82 30.80 -7.57
N THR A 722 3.13 31.00 -7.77
CA THR A 722 3.60 32.33 -8.15
C THR A 722 3.06 32.60 -9.54
N ASN A 723 2.35 33.72 -9.74
CA ASN A 723 1.68 34.07 -11.00
C ASN A 723 2.40 33.59 -12.27
N ASN A 724 1.63 32.91 -13.14
CA ASN A 724 1.95 32.60 -14.53
C ASN A 724 2.69 33.77 -15.21
N ARG A 725 4.02 33.74 -15.19
CA ARG A 725 4.84 34.45 -16.18
C ARG A 725 5.44 33.38 -17.06
N LYS A 726 4.96 33.33 -18.31
CA LYS A 726 5.55 32.49 -19.37
C LYS A 726 7.08 32.65 -19.31
N PRO A 727 7.86 31.55 -19.31
CA PRO A 727 9.30 31.66 -19.43
C PRO A 727 9.63 32.43 -20.72
N HIS A 728 10.39 33.52 -20.59
CA HIS A 728 10.95 34.23 -21.74
C HIS A 728 12.13 33.40 -22.25
N PHE A 729 11.91 32.70 -23.36
CA PHE A 729 13.02 32.15 -24.14
C PHE A 729 13.59 33.31 -24.97
N PRO A 730 14.89 33.64 -24.86
CA PRO A 730 15.51 34.55 -25.82
C PRO A 730 15.40 33.93 -27.22
N GLU A 731 15.01 34.74 -28.21
CA GLU A 731 14.80 34.31 -29.60
C GLU A 731 16.06 33.70 -30.25
N ASN A 732 17.25 33.94 -29.68
CA ASN A 732 18.52 33.44 -30.18
C ASN A 732 19.25 32.57 -29.13
N TYR A 733 19.30 31.27 -29.38
CA TYR A 733 20.17 30.33 -28.68
C TYR A 733 21.56 30.34 -29.34
N ASP A 734 22.57 30.85 -28.62
CA ASP A 734 23.97 30.81 -29.05
C ASP A 734 24.67 29.57 -28.46
N PRO A 735 24.95 28.53 -29.26
CA PRO A 735 25.59 27.29 -28.80
C PRO A 735 27.07 27.46 -28.41
N LEU A 736 27.70 28.62 -28.66
CA LEU A 736 29.09 28.90 -28.30
C LEU A 736 29.23 29.61 -26.95
N ASN A 737 28.12 29.98 -26.31
CA ASN A 737 28.13 30.70 -25.04
C ASN A 737 28.29 29.76 -23.83
N GLN A 738 29.54 29.50 -23.43
CA GLN A 738 29.91 28.65 -22.29
C GLN A 738 29.63 29.28 -20.91
N ARG A 739 29.01 30.47 -20.82
CA ARG A 739 28.71 31.15 -19.55
C ARG A 739 27.76 30.36 -18.63
N LEU A 740 27.00 29.41 -19.18
CA LEU A 740 26.14 28.47 -18.44
C LEU A 740 26.92 27.49 -17.52
N PHE A 741 28.24 27.36 -17.66
CA PHE A 741 29.08 26.47 -16.87
C PHE A 741 29.96 27.18 -15.83
N HIS A 742 29.75 28.48 -15.58
CA HIS A 742 30.42 29.19 -14.49
C HIS A 742 29.82 28.84 -13.11
N PRO A 743 30.63 28.72 -12.05
CA PRO A 743 30.13 28.41 -10.69
C PRO A 743 29.25 29.52 -10.08
N VAL A 744 29.15 30.69 -10.71
CA VAL A 744 28.23 31.76 -10.36
C VAL A 744 27.45 32.14 -11.61
N ASP A 745 26.14 31.88 -11.61
CA ASP A 745 25.24 32.24 -12.70
C ASP A 745 25.11 33.78 -12.78
N PRO A 746 25.57 34.43 -13.86
CA PRO A 746 25.41 35.88 -14.02
C PRO A 746 23.94 36.31 -14.14
N HIS A 747 23.00 35.36 -14.25
CA HIS A 747 21.54 35.60 -14.28
C HIS A 747 20.86 35.41 -12.92
N PHE A 748 21.59 35.19 -11.83
CA PHE A 748 21.03 35.16 -10.48
C PHE A 748 20.27 36.49 -10.22
N ASN A 749 18.94 36.42 -10.05
CA ASN A 749 17.95 37.53 -10.01
C ASN A 749 17.43 38.12 -11.34
N THR A 750 17.83 37.64 -12.52
CA THR A 750 17.33 38.18 -13.82
C THR A 750 16.32 37.28 -14.53
N GLN A 751 16.25 35.99 -14.19
CA GLN A 751 15.19 35.08 -14.64
C GLN A 751 14.12 34.94 -13.56
N PRO A 752 12.81 34.86 -13.92
CA PRO A 752 11.79 34.49 -12.95
C PRO A 752 12.14 33.10 -12.40
N VAL A 753 12.20 32.98 -11.07
CA VAL A 753 12.45 31.72 -10.38
C VAL A 753 11.48 30.68 -10.93
N GLN A 754 11.99 29.57 -11.46
CA GLN A 754 11.12 28.48 -11.90
C GLN A 754 10.18 28.10 -10.77
N GLU A 755 8.90 27.90 -11.09
CA GLU A 755 7.90 27.50 -10.10
C GLU A 755 8.38 26.25 -9.35
N PHE A 756 8.75 26.45 -8.08
CA PHE A 756 9.23 25.39 -7.22
C PHE A 756 8.02 24.77 -6.51
N ASN A 757 7.53 23.66 -7.04
CA ASN A 757 6.55 22.83 -6.33
C ASN A 757 7.30 21.68 -5.63
N SER A 758 7.64 21.89 -4.36
CA SER A 758 8.14 20.83 -3.47
C SER A 758 6.98 20.38 -2.58
N PRO A 759 6.26 19.31 -2.97
CA PRO A 759 5.30 18.74 -2.06
C PRO A 759 6.03 18.20 -0.84
N PHE A 760 5.50 18.56 0.32
CA PHE A 760 5.99 18.16 1.61
C PHE A 760 4.84 17.52 2.36
N SER A 761 5.04 16.30 2.81
CA SER A 761 4.09 15.62 3.69
C SER A 761 4.79 15.07 4.90
N PHE A 762 4.09 15.07 6.02
CA PHE A 762 4.53 14.39 7.22
C PHE A 762 3.32 13.89 8.01
N SER A 763 3.53 12.80 8.74
CA SER A 763 2.56 12.30 9.71
C SER A 763 3.23 12.17 11.07
N VAL A 764 2.62 12.74 12.11
CA VAL A 764 3.12 12.67 13.49
C VAL A 764 2.10 11.94 14.34
N ASN A 765 2.57 10.93 15.06
CA ASN A 765 1.78 10.17 16.02
C ASN A 765 2.40 10.31 17.40
N PHE A 766 1.70 10.98 18.29
CA PHE A 766 2.04 11.06 19.71
C PHE A 766 1.22 10.04 20.50
N SER A 767 1.84 9.35 21.44
CA SER A 767 1.16 8.44 22.36
C SER A 767 1.68 8.62 23.78
N TYR A 768 0.76 8.80 24.72
CA TYR A 768 1.01 8.87 26.15
C TYR A 768 0.16 7.82 26.85
N ARG A 769 0.76 7.04 27.74
CA ARG A 769 0.05 6.09 28.60
C ARG A 769 0.62 6.18 30.00
N TRP A 770 -0.27 6.23 30.97
CA TRP A 770 0.03 6.21 32.39
C TRP A 770 -0.91 5.22 33.07
N ASN A 771 -0.34 4.33 33.88
CA ASN A 771 -1.10 3.40 34.70
C ASN A 771 -0.59 3.46 36.14
N LEU A 772 -1.53 3.64 37.07
CA LEU A 772 -1.28 3.54 38.49
C LEU A 772 -0.81 2.12 38.84
N ASN A 773 0.30 2.02 39.56
CA ASN A 773 0.74 0.78 40.18
C ASN A 773 0.72 0.96 41.70
N PRO A 774 -0.32 0.47 42.40
CA PRO A 774 -0.46 0.69 43.84
C PRO A 774 0.69 0.14 44.70
N ARG A 775 1.50 -0.79 44.17
CA ARG A 775 2.57 -1.48 44.91
C ARG A 775 3.98 -1.02 44.52
N GLY A 776 4.11 -0.04 43.63
CA GLY A 776 5.42 0.38 43.14
C GLY A 776 5.35 1.58 42.23
N ASN A 777 6.30 1.68 41.30
CA ASN A 777 6.34 2.81 40.38
C ASN A 777 5.25 2.69 39.33
N ASN A 778 4.57 3.81 39.09
CA ASN A 778 3.59 3.94 38.03
C ASN A 778 4.24 3.64 36.67
N ARG A 779 3.50 2.96 35.80
CA ARG A 779 3.98 2.63 34.47
C ARG A 779 3.62 3.76 33.51
N THR A 780 4.64 4.50 33.09
CA THR A 780 4.50 5.61 32.14
C THR A 780 5.21 5.26 30.83
N SER A 781 4.58 5.59 29.70
CA SER A 781 5.21 5.59 28.38
C SER A 781 4.77 6.83 27.63
N ALA A 782 5.70 7.53 27.01
CA ALA A 782 5.42 8.74 26.24
C ALA A 782 6.33 8.73 25.01
N THR A 783 5.73 8.55 23.84
CA THR A 783 6.49 8.43 22.58
C THR A 783 5.88 9.33 21.51
N ILE A 784 6.73 9.92 20.69
CA ILE A 784 6.33 10.60 19.46
C ILE A 784 7.03 9.93 18.29
N ASN A 785 6.29 9.60 17.24
CA ASN A 785 6.83 9.05 16.00
C ASN A 785 6.36 9.89 14.83
N ALA A 786 7.30 10.52 14.15
CA ALA A 786 7.09 11.17 12.87
C ALA A 786 7.38 10.16 11.76
N ASN A 787 6.33 9.70 11.09
CA ASN A 787 6.38 8.73 10.01
C ASN A 787 6.13 9.44 8.69
N ASN A 788 6.62 8.85 7.59
CA ASN A 788 6.37 9.34 6.24
C ASN A 788 6.71 10.83 6.05
N ILE A 789 7.79 11.31 6.69
CA ILE A 789 8.31 12.65 6.38
C ILE A 789 8.86 12.53 4.96
N ASN A 790 8.13 13.06 3.99
CA ASN A 790 8.53 13.06 2.59
C ASN A 790 8.72 14.50 2.11
N LEU A 791 9.93 14.81 1.67
CA LEU A 791 10.32 16.11 1.15
C LEU A 791 10.90 15.94 -0.25
N LYS A 792 10.20 16.46 -1.26
CA LYS A 792 10.75 16.54 -2.61
C LYS A 792 11.69 17.73 -2.74
N LEU A 793 12.95 17.58 -2.35
CA LEU A 793 13.96 18.66 -2.38
C LEU A 793 14.01 19.40 -3.73
N THR A 794 13.80 18.67 -4.84
CA THR A 794 13.57 19.20 -6.20
C THR A 794 12.67 18.18 -6.96
N PRO A 795 12.17 18.46 -8.18
CA PRO A 795 11.38 17.48 -8.95
C PRO A 795 12.04 16.12 -9.17
N ARG A 796 13.37 16.04 -9.03
CA ARG A 796 14.17 14.81 -9.23
C ARG A 796 14.78 14.24 -7.94
N TRP A 797 14.65 14.94 -6.81
CA TRP A 797 15.20 14.50 -5.52
C TRP A 797 14.07 14.30 -4.51
N ASP A 798 13.99 13.09 -3.95
CA ASP A 798 12.97 12.67 -3.00
C ASP A 798 13.67 12.18 -1.73
N PHE A 799 13.45 12.90 -0.64
CA PHE A 799 14.00 12.57 0.67
C PHE A 799 12.89 12.06 1.57
N ARG A 800 13.05 10.86 2.10
CA ARG A 800 12.10 10.24 3.03
C ARG A 800 12.77 9.92 4.34
N THR A 801 12.11 10.21 5.44
CA THR A 801 12.59 9.79 6.75
C THR A 801 11.45 9.44 7.71
N GLN A 802 11.80 8.63 8.70
CA GLN A 802 10.99 8.36 9.88
C GLN A 802 11.88 8.54 11.10
N ILE A 803 11.38 9.24 12.11
CA ILE A 803 12.10 9.55 13.34
C ILE A 803 11.11 9.46 14.50
N GLY A 804 11.53 8.93 15.64
CA GLY A 804 10.75 9.03 16.86
C GLY A 804 11.61 9.25 18.10
N TYR A 805 10.94 9.55 19.19
CA TYR A 805 11.56 9.86 20.47
C TYR A 805 10.72 9.30 21.62
N ASP A 806 11.38 8.64 22.57
CA ASP A 806 10.79 8.17 23.83
C ASP A 806 11.13 9.16 24.94
N PHE A 807 10.14 9.91 25.42
CA PHE A 807 10.31 10.93 26.46
C PHE A 807 10.59 10.33 27.85
N VAL A 808 10.27 9.05 28.07
CA VAL A 808 10.54 8.37 29.34
C VAL A 808 11.96 7.88 29.38
N ARG A 809 12.45 7.29 28.28
CA ARG A 809 13.84 6.81 28.16
C ARG A 809 14.84 7.91 27.78
N GLN A 810 14.35 9.03 27.26
CA GLN A 810 15.15 10.13 26.73
C GLN A 810 16.04 9.70 25.55
N GLU A 811 15.51 8.82 24.70
CA GLU A 811 16.24 8.21 23.58
C GLU A 811 15.47 8.37 22.25
N LEU A 812 16.21 8.48 21.16
CA LEU A 812 15.66 8.41 19.80
C LEU A 812 15.31 6.96 19.45
N THR A 813 14.15 6.76 18.82
CA THR A 813 13.78 5.45 18.26
C THR A 813 14.53 5.21 16.93
N PRO A 814 14.68 3.94 16.49
CA PRO A 814 15.36 3.64 15.22
C PRO A 814 14.78 4.45 14.06
N SER A 815 15.65 5.17 13.35
CA SER A 815 15.25 6.15 12.32
C SER A 815 15.85 5.78 10.98
N GLN A 816 15.03 5.78 9.93
CA GLN A 816 15.48 5.48 8.57
C GLN A 816 15.55 6.78 7.76
N PHE A 817 16.60 6.92 6.97
CA PHE A 817 16.79 8.02 6.02
C PHE A 817 16.95 7.43 4.64
N SER A 818 16.11 7.87 3.71
CA SER A 818 16.15 7.44 2.31
C SER A 818 16.27 8.66 1.42
N LEU A 819 17.18 8.61 0.47
CA LEU A 819 17.42 9.66 -0.51
C LEU A 819 17.40 9.02 -1.89
N ASN A 820 16.45 9.45 -2.71
CA ASN A 820 16.29 8.98 -4.08
C ASN A 820 16.51 10.14 -5.06
N ARG A 821 17.28 9.89 -6.12
CA ARG A 821 17.48 10.82 -7.23
C ARG A 821 17.11 10.15 -8.54
N SER A 822 16.00 10.60 -9.13
CA SER A 822 15.66 10.24 -10.50
C SER A 822 16.49 11.08 -11.46
N MET A 823 17.52 10.49 -12.04
CA MET A 823 18.20 11.04 -13.22
C MET A 823 17.46 10.57 -14.48
N HIS A 824 17.76 11.14 -15.64
CA HIS A 824 17.07 10.84 -16.89
C HIS A 824 17.09 9.33 -17.20
N ASP A 825 18.29 8.75 -17.24
CA ASP A 825 18.50 7.33 -17.56
C ASP A 825 18.87 6.48 -16.34
N TRP A 826 19.07 7.12 -15.18
CA TRP A 826 19.57 6.46 -13.97
C TRP A 826 18.70 6.80 -12.77
N ASN A 827 18.57 5.88 -11.83
CA ASN A 827 17.94 6.11 -10.55
C ASN A 827 18.94 5.75 -9.45
N LEU A 828 19.31 6.74 -8.65
CA LEU A 828 20.13 6.54 -7.47
C LEU A 828 19.22 6.43 -6.26
N SER A 829 19.41 5.38 -5.47
CA SER A 829 18.76 5.19 -4.20
C SER A 829 19.82 4.95 -3.13
N TYR A 830 19.72 5.73 -2.06
CA TYR A 830 20.55 5.59 -0.88
C TYR A 830 19.65 5.50 0.34
N THR A 831 19.82 4.46 1.15
CA THR A 831 19.04 4.27 2.37
C THR A 831 19.96 3.94 3.53
N MET A 832 19.78 4.59 4.67
CA MET A 832 20.54 4.31 5.87
C MET A 832 19.67 4.28 7.13
N ASN A 833 20.11 3.49 8.10
CA ASN A 833 19.67 3.59 9.48
C ASN A 833 20.92 3.82 10.36
N PRO A 834 21.20 5.06 10.79
CA PRO A 834 22.39 5.36 11.56
C PRO A 834 22.21 5.15 13.07
N PHE A 835 20.98 4.99 13.57
CA PHE A 835 20.69 4.98 15.01
C PHE A 835 20.12 3.64 15.48
N GLY A 836 20.31 3.36 16.77
CA GLY A 836 19.81 2.14 17.41
C GLY A 836 20.67 0.91 17.12
N GLU A 837 20.09 -0.27 17.39
CA GLU A 837 20.86 -1.49 17.40
C GLU A 837 21.11 -2.12 16.04
N PHE A 838 20.56 -1.61 14.94
CA PHE A 838 20.72 -2.22 13.61
C PHE A 838 21.05 -1.16 12.57
N GLN A 839 22.35 -0.94 12.39
CA GLN A 839 22.88 0.05 11.46
C GLN A 839 23.21 -0.58 10.11
N TYR A 840 22.76 0.05 9.03
CA TYR A 840 23.02 -0.38 7.66
C TYR A 840 23.05 0.80 6.71
N TYR A 841 23.72 0.58 5.57
CA TYR A 841 23.77 1.51 4.45
C TYR A 841 23.56 0.73 3.15
N PHE A 842 22.57 1.16 2.38
CA PHE A 842 22.30 0.67 1.05
C PHE A 842 22.62 1.75 0.04
N PHE A 843 23.38 1.35 -0.98
CA PHE A 843 23.62 2.16 -2.14
C PHE A 843 23.24 1.36 -3.38
N SER A 844 22.32 1.92 -4.16
CA SER A 844 21.86 1.33 -5.41
C SER A 844 21.89 2.40 -6.49
N LEU A 845 22.63 2.13 -7.56
CA LEU A 845 22.62 2.95 -8.77
C LEU A 845 22.07 2.07 -9.89
N ARG A 846 20.85 2.39 -10.33
CA ARG A 846 20.10 1.61 -11.31
C ARG A 846 20.04 2.40 -12.60
N ILE A 847 20.10 1.73 -13.73
CA ILE A 847 19.62 2.30 -14.99
C ILE A 847 18.09 2.23 -14.91
N ASN A 848 17.34 3.16 -15.50
CA ASN A 848 15.89 3.01 -15.65
C ASN A 848 15.63 1.83 -16.61
N ALA A 849 15.69 0.62 -16.05
CA ALA A 849 16.16 -0.60 -16.71
C ALA A 849 15.13 -1.34 -17.56
N GLY A 850 13.86 -0.91 -17.58
CA GLY A 850 12.86 -1.55 -18.43
C GLY A 850 13.27 -1.62 -19.91
N ARG A 851 14.15 -0.70 -20.36
CA ARG A 851 14.56 -0.59 -21.78
C ARG A 851 15.92 -1.22 -22.10
N LEU A 852 16.91 -1.12 -21.22
CA LEU A 852 18.26 -1.69 -21.46
C LEU A 852 18.31 -3.20 -21.17
N GLN A 853 17.54 -3.68 -20.19
CA GLN A 853 17.52 -5.08 -19.80
C GLN A 853 16.94 -5.97 -20.92
N GLY A 854 15.88 -5.51 -21.58
CA GLY A 854 15.30 -6.18 -22.76
C GLY A 854 16.23 -6.19 -23.98
N ILE A 855 17.10 -5.17 -24.12
CA ILE A 855 18.14 -5.16 -25.16
C ILE A 855 19.16 -6.26 -24.88
N ILE A 856 19.66 -6.36 -23.64
CA ILE A 856 20.69 -7.34 -23.26
C ILE A 856 20.17 -8.77 -23.37
N GLN A 857 18.92 -9.02 -22.96
CA GLN A 857 18.30 -10.34 -23.01
C GLN A 857 18.07 -10.84 -24.43
N LYS A 858 17.71 -9.94 -25.37
CA LYS A 858 17.45 -10.28 -26.77
C LYS A 858 18.72 -10.47 -27.61
N LEU A 859 19.91 -10.33 -27.02
CA LEU A 859 21.16 -10.61 -27.69
C LEU A 859 21.30 -12.12 -27.99
N PRO A 860 21.83 -12.50 -29.16
CA PRO A 860 21.79 -13.87 -29.69
C PRO A 860 22.42 -14.95 -28.79
N ILE A 861 23.24 -14.59 -27.82
CA ILE A 861 23.90 -15.54 -26.90
C ILE A 861 22.98 -15.95 -25.73
N LEU A 862 22.00 -15.11 -25.34
CA LEU A 862 21.12 -15.34 -24.18
C LEU A 862 19.70 -15.81 -24.55
N ASN A 863 19.27 -15.59 -25.81
CA ASN A 863 17.95 -15.96 -26.34
C ASN A 863 17.62 -17.47 -26.32
N ASN A 864 18.61 -18.36 -26.14
CA ASN A 864 18.37 -19.80 -26.18
C ASN A 864 17.60 -20.34 -24.97
N LEU A 865 17.41 -19.54 -23.91
CA LEU A 865 16.62 -19.93 -22.73
C LEU A 865 15.12 -19.63 -22.90
N GLU A 866 14.74 -18.60 -23.67
CA GLU A 866 13.33 -18.19 -23.87
C GLU A 866 12.55 -19.10 -24.81
N ARG A 867 13.22 -19.82 -25.72
CA ARG A 867 12.54 -20.69 -26.70
C ARG A 867 11.86 -21.94 -26.10
N SER A 868 12.01 -22.19 -24.80
CA SER A 868 11.42 -23.35 -24.14
C SER A 868 10.00 -23.14 -23.59
N SER A 869 9.44 -21.92 -23.65
CA SER A 869 8.15 -21.60 -23.02
C SER A 869 7.07 -21.04 -23.97
N SER A 870 7.26 -21.04 -25.29
CA SER A 870 6.20 -20.62 -26.22
C SER A 870 5.19 -21.75 -26.50
N PRO A 871 3.88 -21.55 -26.25
CA PRO A 871 2.85 -22.47 -26.70
C PRO A 871 2.48 -22.14 -28.14
N THR A 872 3.36 -22.47 -29.09
CA THR A 872 3.00 -22.49 -30.51
C THR A 872 3.21 -23.89 -31.08
N GLY A 873 2.50 -24.85 -30.49
CA GLY A 873 2.35 -26.18 -31.05
C GLY A 873 1.40 -26.17 -32.24
N ARG A 874 1.94 -25.97 -33.45
CA ARG A 874 1.41 -26.69 -34.62
C ARG A 874 2.04 -28.08 -34.56
N ALA A 875 1.23 -29.07 -34.20
CA ALA A 875 1.67 -30.46 -34.11
C ALA A 875 2.29 -30.93 -35.44
N PRO A 876 3.51 -31.52 -35.44
CA PRO A 876 3.93 -32.34 -36.55
C PRO A 876 3.13 -33.66 -36.47
N ARG A 877 2.46 -34.00 -37.57
CA ARG A 877 1.96 -35.36 -37.77
C ARG A 877 3.16 -36.31 -37.88
N GLY A 878 3.18 -37.35 -37.06
CA GLY A 878 3.94 -38.57 -37.33
C GLY A 878 5.03 -38.87 -36.31
N PHE A 879 4.78 -39.99 -35.59
CA PHE A 879 5.63 -40.73 -34.65
C PHE A 879 5.70 -40.23 -33.21
#